data_AF-A0A3B6AYD6-F1
#
_entry.id   AF-A0A3B6AYD6-F1
#
_cell.length_a   1.000
_cell.length_b   1.000
_cell.length_c   1.000
_cell.angle_alpha   90.00
_cell.angle_beta   90.00
_cell.angle_gamma   90.00
#
_symmetry.space_group_name_H-M   'P 1'
#
loop_
_entity.id
_entity.type
_entity.pdbx_description
1 polymer ?
#
loop_
_entity_poly.entity_id
_entity_poly.type
_entity_poly.pdbx_seq_one_letter_code
_entity_poly.pdbx_strand_id
1 'polypeptide(L)'
;MPELRSSTRQARLRFRKLDDQQAEPAVKPVPPAPQRAGKCDHIPAARGRKGAPWRRVVPAPRRARKGAEVVDLDANLGSEHLPKAVAIHAVVCESKDPALNKVAQGVGNKGMRMDGESAEKLVGAEDDSTIAPIPERVHVGNSPVYITDRKLGKGGFGQVYVGRRVSGGTARTGPHAYEVALKFEHRSSKGCNFVPPYEWQVYQTLNGCYGVPAVHYKGRQGDYYILVMDILGPSLWDVWNSLGQAMSPHMAACIAVEAISILEKFHSKGFVHGDVKPENFLLGLPGSPEEKKLFLIDLGLASKWRDSSGQHVDYDQRPDIFRGTIRYASAHAHLGRTGSRRDDLESLAYTLIFLIKGRLPWQGYQGDTKSFLVCKKKMATSPDMLCSFCPPPFKQFLESVTNMKFDEEPNYAKLISLFESLIESPASRPIRIDGALKVGQKRGRLPVNHEEDDQPKKKVRLGSPASQWISVYNARRPMKQRYHYNVADNRLQQHIEKGNEDGLYISCVASSANLWALIMDAGTDFGSQVYELSPVFLHKDWIMDQWEKSFYITAIAGALNGSSLVLMSKGTPYTQQSYKVSESFPFKWINKKWKEGFHVTSMATAGNRWGVVMSRNSGYSEQIVELDFLYPSEGIHRRWEHGYRITSSAATGDQAAFILSKPKRKPVDETQETLRTSAFPSNHVKDKWAKNLYIASICYGRTVS
;
A
#
# COMPACT_ATOMS: atom_id res chain seq x y z
N MET A 1 -3.79 32.28 10.01
CA MET A 1 -2.50 32.10 9.32
C MET A 1 -1.87 30.80 9.78
N PRO A 2 -1.46 29.90 8.89
CA PRO A 2 -0.50 28.84 9.22
C PRO A 2 0.86 29.12 8.55
N GLU A 3 1.93 28.97 9.34
CA GLU A 3 3.31 29.24 8.96
C GLU A 3 3.91 28.25 7.95
N LEU A 4 4.87 28.78 7.20
CA LEU A 4 5.66 28.21 6.11
C LEU A 4 6.33 26.87 6.45
N ARG A 5 6.30 25.94 5.49
CA ARG A 5 7.31 24.87 5.37
C ARG A 5 8.26 25.22 4.22
N SER A 6 9.46 25.71 4.55
CA SER A 6 10.61 25.69 3.64
C SER A 6 11.63 24.69 4.17
N SER A 7 11.98 23.68 3.37
CA SER A 7 13.15 22.83 3.65
C SER A 7 14.19 23.08 2.56
N THR A 8 14.90 24.19 2.67
CA THR A 8 16.16 24.41 1.94
C THR A 8 17.26 23.72 2.73
N ARG A 9 17.97 22.75 2.15
CA ARG A 9 19.22 22.25 2.74
C ARG A 9 20.35 22.38 1.73
N GLN A 10 21.15 23.43 1.91
CA GLN A 10 22.46 23.58 1.29
C GLN A 10 23.40 22.48 1.80
N ALA A 11 24.17 21.91 0.90
CA ALA A 11 25.23 20.95 1.22
C ALA A 11 26.30 21.63 2.10
N ARG A 12 26.44 21.19 3.35
CA ARG A 12 27.57 21.56 4.20
C ARG A 12 28.77 20.68 3.85
N LEU A 13 29.71 21.24 3.09
CA LEU A 13 31.09 20.75 3.00
C LEU A 13 31.73 20.82 4.39
N ARG A 14 32.22 19.67 4.89
CA ARG A 14 32.98 19.59 6.14
C ARG A 14 34.40 20.09 5.90
N PHE A 15 34.71 21.28 6.38
CA PHE A 15 36.07 21.72 6.65
C PHE A 15 36.59 21.01 7.91
N ARG A 16 37.69 20.26 7.77
CA ARG A 16 38.53 19.83 8.89
C ARG A 16 39.55 20.95 9.16
N LYS A 17 39.54 21.49 10.37
CA LYS A 17 40.66 22.27 10.94
C LYS A 17 41.81 21.33 11.25
N LEU A 18 43.02 21.69 10.83
CA LEU A 18 44.29 21.20 11.35
C LEU A 18 45.16 22.44 11.59
N ASP A 19 45.84 22.42 12.73
CA ASP A 19 46.56 23.53 13.36
C ASP A 19 47.84 23.97 12.64
N ASP A 20 48.24 25.20 12.95
CA ASP A 20 49.47 25.90 12.55
C ASP A 20 50.76 25.17 12.94
N GLN A 21 51.77 25.21 12.06
CA GLN A 21 53.18 25.44 12.41
C GLN A 21 54.04 25.82 11.18
N GLN A 22 54.41 27.12 11.14
CA GLN A 22 55.67 27.79 10.74
C GLN A 22 56.53 27.39 9.50
N ALA A 23 56.78 28.43 8.69
CA ALA A 23 58.04 28.88 8.03
C ALA A 23 58.40 28.43 6.57
N GLU A 24 58.73 29.45 5.78
CA GLU A 24 59.08 29.61 4.33
C GLU A 24 60.50 29.12 3.89
N PRO A 25 61.01 29.33 2.62
CA PRO A 25 60.40 29.75 1.33
C PRO A 25 60.83 28.97 0.04
N ALA A 26 60.06 29.23 -1.03
CA ALA A 26 60.37 29.40 -2.47
C ALA A 26 61.47 28.60 -3.22
N VAL A 27 61.09 27.89 -4.32
CA VAL A 27 61.74 27.95 -5.67
C VAL A 27 60.74 27.50 -6.77
N LYS A 28 60.62 28.30 -7.85
CA LYS A 28 60.30 27.91 -9.25
C LYS A 28 61.54 28.31 -10.09
N PRO A 29 61.83 27.84 -11.34
CA PRO A 29 60.85 27.51 -12.39
C PRO A 29 61.26 26.50 -13.53
N VAL A 30 60.32 26.29 -14.47
CA VAL A 30 60.48 26.15 -15.96
C VAL A 30 60.73 24.76 -16.65
N PRO A 31 60.22 24.56 -17.90
CA PRO A 31 59.94 23.28 -18.60
C PRO A 31 60.99 23.01 -19.75
N PRO A 32 60.87 22.12 -20.78
CA PRO A 32 59.81 22.04 -21.83
C PRO A 32 59.54 20.62 -22.45
N ALA A 33 58.74 20.62 -23.52
CA ALA A 33 58.22 19.54 -24.40
C ALA A 33 59.29 18.93 -25.37
N PRO A 34 58.96 18.34 -26.55
CA PRO A 34 58.25 17.09 -26.90
C PRO A 34 59.00 16.17 -27.91
N GLN A 35 58.30 15.11 -28.37
CA GLN A 35 58.32 14.50 -29.73
C GLN A 35 59.20 13.29 -30.12
N ARG A 36 58.54 12.45 -30.97
CA ARG A 36 58.98 11.42 -31.95
C ARG A 36 59.30 10.02 -31.39
N ALA A 37 59.07 8.89 -32.05
CA ALA A 37 58.32 8.39 -33.23
C ALA A 37 59.05 7.11 -33.69
N GLY A 38 58.31 6.11 -34.20
CA GLY A 38 58.86 4.93 -34.90
C GLY A 38 58.95 3.68 -34.01
N LYS A 39 58.72 2.45 -34.47
CA LYS A 39 58.41 1.89 -35.80
C LYS A 39 57.85 0.46 -35.58
N CYS A 40 57.21 -0.08 -36.62
CA CYS A 40 56.66 -1.43 -36.75
C CYS A 40 57.68 -2.55 -36.49
N ASP A 41 57.23 -3.75 -36.11
CA ASP A 41 57.08 -4.87 -37.06
C ASP A 41 56.57 -6.19 -36.45
N HIS A 42 55.97 -6.99 -37.34
CA HIS A 42 55.82 -8.45 -37.37
C HIS A 42 54.57 -9.16 -36.78
N ILE A 43 53.80 -9.70 -37.74
CA ILE A 43 52.93 -10.90 -37.69
C ILE A 43 53.77 -12.12 -38.15
N PRO A 44 53.39 -13.36 -37.76
CA PRO A 44 53.00 -14.32 -38.82
C PRO A 44 51.72 -15.14 -38.51
N ALA A 45 51.10 -15.59 -39.60
CA ALA A 45 49.93 -16.48 -39.73
C ALA A 45 50.24 -17.94 -39.29
N ALA A 46 49.38 -18.98 -39.26
CA ALA A 46 48.14 -19.33 -39.97
C ALA A 46 47.51 -20.60 -39.32
N ARG A 47 46.22 -20.90 -39.59
CA ARG A 47 45.72 -22.19 -40.12
C ARG A 47 44.18 -22.22 -40.16
N GLY A 48 43.62 -22.61 -41.31
CA GLY A 48 42.18 -22.78 -41.52
C GLY A 48 41.75 -24.24 -41.73
N ARG A 49 40.44 -24.46 -41.86
CA ARG A 49 39.84 -25.59 -42.60
C ARG A 49 38.46 -25.21 -43.14
N LYS A 50 38.18 -25.70 -44.35
CA LYS A 50 37.06 -25.37 -45.26
C LYS A 50 35.87 -26.35 -45.12
N GLY A 51 34.69 -25.89 -45.52
CA GLY A 51 33.55 -26.73 -45.96
C GLY A 51 32.33 -25.89 -46.37
N ALA A 52 32.04 -25.85 -47.68
CA ALA A 52 30.81 -25.35 -48.33
C ALA A 52 30.30 -26.49 -49.25
N PRO A 53 29.20 -26.40 -50.07
CA PRO A 53 28.23 -25.31 -50.35
C PRO A 53 26.73 -25.78 -50.24
N TRP A 54 25.67 -24.95 -50.35
CA TRP A 54 25.01 -24.52 -51.60
C TRP A 54 23.93 -23.44 -51.38
N ARG A 55 23.84 -22.59 -52.42
CA ARG A 55 23.01 -21.42 -52.79
C ARG A 55 21.51 -21.36 -52.39
N ARG A 56 21.03 -20.14 -52.09
CA ARG A 56 19.98 -19.44 -52.89
C ARG A 56 19.88 -17.93 -52.60
N VAL A 57 20.17 -17.16 -53.66
CA VAL A 57 19.58 -15.90 -54.17
C VAL A 57 18.96 -14.89 -53.19
N VAL A 58 19.54 -13.69 -53.17
CA VAL A 58 19.00 -12.44 -52.60
C VAL A 58 18.17 -11.69 -53.64
N PRO A 59 17.04 -11.06 -53.27
CA PRO A 59 16.57 -9.85 -53.92
C PRO A 59 16.71 -8.62 -53.00
N ALA A 60 17.09 -7.50 -53.60
CA ALA A 60 17.28 -6.19 -52.97
C ALA A 60 15.97 -5.62 -52.34
N PRO A 61 16.06 -4.76 -51.30
CA PRO A 61 14.88 -4.23 -50.64
C PRO A 61 14.27 -3.07 -51.44
N ARG A 62 12.96 -3.15 -51.71
CA ARG A 62 12.14 -2.01 -52.13
C ARG A 62 11.88 -1.11 -50.91
N ARG A 63 12.14 0.18 -51.06
CA ARG A 63 11.70 1.25 -50.16
C ARG A 63 10.18 1.21 -50.01
N ALA A 64 9.67 1.04 -48.80
CA ALA A 64 8.29 1.35 -48.42
C ALA A 64 8.29 2.14 -47.12
N ARG A 65 7.54 3.26 -47.13
CA ARG A 65 7.36 4.21 -46.02
C ARG A 65 6.77 3.48 -44.81
N LYS A 66 7.39 3.61 -43.63
CA LYS A 66 6.79 3.20 -42.35
C LYS A 66 5.80 4.27 -41.89
N GLY A 67 4.51 4.01 -42.04
CA GLY A 67 3.46 4.66 -41.26
C GLY A 67 3.42 4.09 -39.84
N ALA A 68 2.92 4.87 -38.89
CA ALA A 68 2.80 4.50 -37.49
C ALA A 68 1.86 3.29 -37.32
N GLU A 69 2.34 2.21 -36.70
CA GLU A 69 1.50 1.09 -36.28
C GLU A 69 0.76 1.45 -34.98
N VAL A 70 -0.55 1.52 -35.07
CA VAL A 70 -1.50 1.47 -33.95
C VAL A 70 -1.79 -0.01 -33.69
N VAL A 71 -1.61 -0.48 -32.45
CA VAL A 71 -1.86 -1.89 -32.06
C VAL A 71 -3.06 -1.97 -31.12
N ASP A 72 -3.92 -2.96 -31.42
CA ASP A 72 -5.25 -3.30 -30.92
C ASP A 72 -5.53 -3.24 -29.39
N LEU A 73 -6.83 -3.07 -29.09
CA LEU A 73 -7.46 -3.15 -27.77
C LEU A 73 -8.38 -4.38 -27.66
N ASP A 74 -8.18 -5.18 -26.60
CA ASP A 74 -9.11 -6.23 -26.15
C ASP A 74 -10.48 -5.62 -25.78
N ALA A 75 -11.54 -6.04 -26.47
CA ALA A 75 -12.93 -5.82 -26.09
C ALA A 75 -13.53 -7.15 -25.60
N ASN A 76 -13.87 -7.21 -24.31
CA ASN A 76 -14.78 -8.25 -23.80
C ASN A 76 -16.22 -7.81 -24.08
N LEU A 77 -16.91 -8.54 -24.94
CA LEU A 77 -18.33 -8.42 -25.22
C LEU A 77 -19.14 -9.08 -24.09
N GLY A 78 -19.97 -8.30 -23.40
CA GLY A 78 -21.08 -8.78 -22.59
C GLY A 78 -22.39 -8.34 -23.24
N SER A 79 -23.22 -9.31 -23.61
CA SER A 79 -24.51 -9.16 -24.30
C SER A 79 -25.52 -8.33 -23.51
N GLU A 80 -26.05 -7.26 -24.12
CA GLU A 80 -27.23 -6.52 -23.63
C GLU A 80 -28.52 -7.14 -24.21
N HIS A 81 -29.47 -7.46 -23.32
CA HIS A 81 -30.88 -7.60 -23.67
C HIS A 81 -31.65 -6.42 -23.06
N LEU A 82 -32.24 -5.59 -23.93
CA LEU A 82 -33.22 -4.57 -23.57
C LEU A 82 -34.54 -5.21 -23.09
N PRO A 83 -35.30 -4.49 -22.24
CA PRO A 83 -36.72 -4.31 -22.55
C PRO A 83 -37.18 -2.84 -22.54
N LYS A 84 -38.26 -2.64 -23.28
CA LYS A 84 -38.90 -1.38 -23.67
C LYS A 84 -39.56 -0.61 -22.52
N ALA A 85 -39.67 0.70 -22.74
CA ALA A 85 -40.33 1.71 -21.93
C ALA A 85 -41.86 1.56 -21.82
N VAL A 86 -42.42 2.02 -20.70
CA VAL A 86 -43.75 2.64 -20.62
C VAL A 86 -43.65 3.88 -19.71
N ALA A 87 -44.22 4.98 -20.19
CA ALA A 87 -44.25 6.30 -19.58
C ALA A 87 -45.17 6.36 -18.33
N ILE A 88 -45.05 7.42 -17.52
CA ILE A 88 -46.13 8.38 -17.20
C ILE A 88 -45.62 9.46 -16.21
N HIS A 89 -45.82 10.71 -16.65
CA HIS A 89 -46.06 12.00 -15.97
C HIS A 89 -45.41 12.43 -14.65
N ALA A 90 -44.84 13.63 -14.74
CA ALA A 90 -44.51 14.58 -13.67
C ALA A 90 -45.74 15.34 -13.13
N VAL A 91 -45.73 15.74 -11.84
CA VAL A 91 -46.20 17.05 -11.29
C VAL A 91 -45.58 17.30 -9.90
N VAL A 92 -44.65 18.27 -9.83
CA VAL A 92 -44.57 19.52 -9.02
C VAL A 92 -45.08 19.59 -7.54
N CYS A 93 -44.13 20.03 -6.69
CA CYS A 93 -44.10 20.94 -5.51
C CYS A 93 -44.84 20.73 -4.17
N GLU A 94 -44.01 20.91 -3.11
CA GLU A 94 -44.20 21.71 -1.87
C GLU A 94 -45.28 21.28 -0.85
N SER A 95 -45.17 21.41 0.47
CA SER A 95 -44.22 22.01 1.43
C SER A 95 -44.63 21.60 2.87
N LYS A 96 -43.77 21.93 3.86
CA LYS A 96 -44.03 22.15 5.32
C LYS A 96 -44.04 20.96 6.31
N ASP A 97 -42.98 20.96 7.11
CA ASP A 97 -42.81 20.57 8.53
C ASP A 97 -43.85 21.21 9.51
N PRO A 98 -43.87 20.94 10.84
CA PRO A 98 -43.37 19.80 11.65
C PRO A 98 -44.27 19.39 12.88
N ALA A 99 -43.79 18.38 13.63
CA ALA A 99 -43.78 18.26 15.12
C ALA A 99 -44.92 17.60 15.96
N LEU A 100 -44.45 16.74 16.88
CA LEU A 100 -44.80 16.55 18.31
C LEU A 100 -46.10 15.83 18.78
N ASN A 101 -45.94 14.61 19.34
CA ASN A 101 -46.28 14.18 20.72
C ASN A 101 -46.30 12.63 20.82
N LYS A 102 -45.48 11.97 21.65
CA LYS A 102 -45.52 11.73 23.11
C LYS A 102 -46.47 10.59 23.58
N VAL A 103 -45.85 9.61 24.27
CA VAL A 103 -46.31 8.83 25.45
C VAL A 103 -47.05 7.47 25.25
N ALA A 104 -46.24 6.41 25.37
CA ALA A 104 -46.22 5.35 26.41
C ALA A 104 -47.28 4.23 26.56
N GLN A 105 -46.70 3.06 26.91
CA GLN A 105 -47.18 1.89 27.68
C GLN A 105 -47.98 0.77 26.97
N GLY A 106 -47.53 -0.48 27.19
CA GLY A 106 -48.39 -1.67 27.11
C GLY A 106 -47.73 -2.98 26.65
N VAL A 107 -47.01 -3.64 27.56
CA VAL A 107 -46.88 -5.10 27.80
C VAL A 107 -47.27 -6.09 26.68
N GLY A 108 -46.37 -7.03 26.34
CA GLY A 108 -46.78 -8.23 25.59
C GLY A 108 -45.63 -9.16 25.20
N ASN A 109 -45.27 -10.06 26.11
CA ASN A 109 -44.31 -11.14 25.94
C ASN A 109 -44.76 -12.13 24.84
N LYS A 110 -43.93 -12.41 23.83
CA LYS A 110 -43.94 -13.68 23.07
C LYS A 110 -42.65 -13.85 22.29
N GLY A 111 -41.89 -14.88 22.66
CA GLY A 111 -40.67 -15.29 22.01
C GLY A 111 -40.93 -15.77 20.57
N MET A 112 -40.08 -15.31 19.67
CA MET A 112 -39.86 -15.91 18.37
C MET A 112 -38.35 -16.08 18.22
N ARG A 113 -37.92 -17.35 18.23
CA ARG A 113 -36.61 -17.79 17.76
C ARG A 113 -36.48 -17.30 16.32
N MET A 114 -35.50 -16.45 16.06
CA MET A 114 -35.03 -16.16 14.70
C MET A 114 -33.85 -17.09 14.46
N ASP A 115 -34.13 -18.20 13.80
CA ASP A 115 -33.11 -18.99 13.10
C ASP A 115 -32.52 -18.11 12.01
N GLY A 116 -31.42 -17.43 12.34
CA GLY A 116 -30.57 -16.74 11.40
C GLY A 116 -29.55 -17.72 10.84
N GLU A 117 -30.01 -18.62 9.97
CA GLU A 117 -29.10 -19.36 9.09
C GLU A 117 -28.26 -18.34 8.32
N SER A 118 -26.97 -18.34 8.61
CA SER A 118 -26.00 -17.50 7.93
C SER A 118 -25.93 -17.92 6.47
N ALA A 119 -26.47 -17.08 5.59
CA ALA A 119 -26.26 -17.17 4.15
C ALA A 119 -24.81 -16.78 3.80
N GLU A 120 -23.87 -17.65 4.15
CA GLU A 120 -22.56 -17.78 3.49
C GLU A 120 -22.54 -19.13 2.74
N LYS A 121 -23.41 -19.25 1.73
CA LYS A 121 -23.31 -20.31 0.73
C LYS A 121 -23.60 -19.74 -0.64
N LEU A 122 -22.58 -19.10 -1.20
CA LEU A 122 -22.36 -18.91 -2.64
C LEU A 122 -20.91 -18.41 -2.80
N VAL A 123 -19.97 -19.23 -2.32
CA VAL A 123 -18.66 -19.34 -2.95
C VAL A 123 -18.79 -20.57 -3.83
N GLY A 124 -18.47 -20.43 -5.11
CA GLY A 124 -18.53 -21.53 -6.07
C GLY A 124 -17.90 -22.78 -5.49
N ALA A 125 -18.55 -23.93 -5.72
CA ALA A 125 -17.97 -25.22 -5.47
C ALA A 125 -16.65 -25.31 -6.24
N GLU A 126 -15.54 -24.93 -5.59
CA GLU A 126 -14.23 -25.41 -6.01
C GLU A 126 -14.28 -26.91 -5.80
N ASP A 127 -14.15 -27.61 -6.92
CA ASP A 127 -14.13 -29.04 -7.10
C ASP A 127 -13.18 -29.71 -6.09
N ASP A 128 -13.73 -30.22 -4.98
CA ASP A 128 -13.00 -30.91 -3.89
C ASP A 128 -12.56 -32.33 -4.31
N SER A 129 -12.58 -32.64 -5.62
CA SER A 129 -12.39 -33.99 -6.17
C SER A 129 -10.96 -34.32 -6.62
N THR A 130 -9.99 -33.41 -6.47
CA THR A 130 -8.61 -33.60 -6.99
C THR A 130 -7.47 -33.46 -5.98
N ILE A 131 -7.74 -33.25 -4.69
CA ILE A 131 -6.67 -33.17 -3.67
C ILE A 131 -6.33 -34.58 -3.18
N ALA A 132 -5.06 -34.99 -3.31
CA ALA A 132 -4.56 -36.28 -2.83
C ALA A 132 -4.95 -36.50 -1.36
N PRO A 133 -5.36 -37.72 -0.93
CA PRO A 133 -5.80 -37.97 0.43
C PRO A 133 -4.72 -37.60 1.46
N ILE A 134 -5.14 -37.03 2.60
CA ILE A 134 -4.24 -36.69 3.70
C ILE A 134 -3.59 -37.99 4.22
N PRO A 135 -2.26 -38.05 4.41
CA PRO A 135 -1.59 -39.25 4.90
C PRO A 135 -2.11 -39.69 6.27
N GLU A 136 -2.64 -40.93 6.36
CA GLU A 136 -3.10 -41.51 7.64
C GLU A 136 -1.96 -41.74 8.63
N ARG A 137 -0.77 -42.07 8.12
CA ARG A 137 0.46 -42.23 8.91
C ARG A 137 1.49 -41.22 8.46
N VAL A 138 2.04 -40.45 9.40
CA VAL A 138 3.09 -39.46 9.17
C VAL A 138 4.41 -39.93 9.74
N HIS A 139 5.44 -39.94 8.91
CA HIS A 139 6.82 -40.18 9.31
C HIS A 139 7.74 -39.30 8.45
N VAL A 140 8.31 -38.26 9.06
CA VAL A 140 9.08 -37.22 8.35
C VAL A 140 10.42 -36.96 9.02
N GLY A 141 11.50 -37.00 8.22
CA GLY A 141 12.86 -36.89 8.75
C GLY A 141 13.12 -37.98 9.79
N ASN A 142 13.52 -37.58 10.99
CA ASN A 142 13.76 -38.49 12.13
C ASN A 142 12.57 -38.53 13.11
N SER A 143 11.37 -38.17 12.67
CA SER A 143 10.20 -38.17 13.55
C SER A 143 9.80 -39.58 13.96
N PRO A 144 9.14 -39.76 15.12
CA PRO A 144 8.32 -40.93 15.37
C PRO A 144 7.23 -41.10 14.29
N VAL A 145 6.60 -42.27 14.25
CA VAL A 145 5.39 -42.47 13.44
C VAL A 145 4.20 -41.89 14.20
N TYR A 146 3.44 -41.02 13.53
CA TYR A 146 2.19 -40.47 14.04
C TYR A 146 1.01 -40.96 13.20
N ILE A 147 -0.11 -41.25 13.83
CA ILE A 147 -1.40 -41.50 13.17
C ILE A 147 -2.16 -40.18 13.13
N THR A 148 -2.55 -39.76 11.93
CA THR A 148 -3.43 -38.61 11.72
C THR A 148 -4.82 -38.93 12.24
N ASP A 149 -5.32 -38.07 13.12
CA ASP A 149 -6.62 -38.21 13.78
C ASP A 149 -7.57 -37.07 13.35
N ARG A 150 -8.35 -36.51 14.27
CA ARG A 150 -9.34 -35.47 13.96
C ARG A 150 -8.69 -34.20 13.44
N LYS A 151 -9.40 -33.52 12.55
CA LYS A 151 -9.02 -32.21 12.02
C LYS A 151 -9.17 -31.15 13.12
N LEU A 152 -8.14 -30.32 13.28
CA LEU A 152 -8.12 -29.16 14.19
C LEU A 152 -8.56 -27.88 13.47
N GLY A 153 -8.20 -27.73 12.21
CA GLY A 153 -8.55 -26.52 11.45
C GLY A 153 -8.12 -26.58 9.98
N LYS A 154 -8.60 -25.60 9.21
CA LYS A 154 -8.17 -25.32 7.83
C LYS A 154 -7.80 -23.85 7.74
N GLY A 155 -6.55 -23.56 7.38
CA GLY A 155 -6.06 -22.22 7.10
C GLY A 155 -6.04 -21.93 5.59
N GLY A 156 -5.59 -20.73 5.22
CA GLY A 156 -5.49 -20.33 3.81
C GLY A 156 -4.46 -21.13 3.00
N PHE A 157 -3.47 -21.73 3.68
CA PHE A 157 -2.33 -22.41 3.05
C PHE A 157 -2.29 -23.93 3.33
N GLY A 158 -3.10 -24.43 4.26
CA GLY A 158 -3.01 -25.84 4.65
C GLY A 158 -4.08 -26.29 5.65
N GLN A 159 -3.97 -27.56 6.05
CA GLN A 159 -4.89 -28.21 6.98
C GLN A 159 -4.13 -28.70 8.21
N VAL A 160 -4.73 -28.57 9.39
CA VAL A 160 -4.11 -28.97 10.65
C VAL A 160 -4.92 -30.08 11.30
N TYR A 161 -4.25 -31.13 11.75
CA TYR A 161 -4.84 -32.32 12.38
C TYR A 161 -4.13 -32.66 13.67
N VAL A 162 -4.79 -33.43 14.53
CA VAL A 162 -4.12 -34.10 15.66
C VAL A 162 -3.29 -35.26 15.10
N GLY A 163 -2.05 -35.39 15.56
CA GLY A 163 -1.23 -36.58 15.36
C GLY A 163 -1.05 -37.34 16.66
N ARG A 164 -1.35 -38.64 16.67
CA ARG A 164 -1.09 -39.51 17.84
C ARG A 164 0.13 -40.39 17.59
N ARG A 165 1.10 -40.34 18.49
CA ARG A 165 2.34 -41.11 18.37
C ARG A 165 2.05 -42.61 18.52
N VAL A 166 2.58 -43.43 17.60
CA VAL A 166 2.35 -44.89 17.59
C VAL A 166 3.09 -45.61 18.72
N SER A 167 4.33 -45.20 19.00
CA SER A 167 5.18 -45.86 20.00
C SER A 167 6.01 -44.85 20.80
N GLY A 168 6.02 -45.04 22.12
CA GLY A 168 6.68 -44.17 23.08
C GLY A 168 6.01 -42.80 23.24
N GLY A 169 6.54 -41.99 24.15
CA GLY A 169 6.03 -40.65 24.46
C GLY A 169 4.84 -40.66 25.43
N THR A 170 5.11 -40.34 26.69
CA THR A 170 4.11 -40.14 27.75
C THR A 170 3.93 -38.66 28.09
N ALA A 171 4.74 -37.79 27.49
CA ALA A 171 4.67 -36.36 27.74
C ALA A 171 3.40 -35.77 27.12
N ARG A 172 2.91 -34.67 27.71
CA ARG A 172 1.80 -33.89 27.15
C ARG A 172 2.26 -32.83 26.15
N THR A 173 3.53 -32.42 26.21
CA THR A 173 4.10 -31.34 25.39
C THR A 173 5.52 -31.69 24.94
N GLY A 174 6.02 -31.00 23.92
CA GLY A 174 7.39 -31.15 23.43
C GLY A 174 7.62 -32.35 22.50
N PRO A 175 8.90 -32.63 22.14
CA PRO A 175 9.25 -33.63 21.11
C PRO A 175 8.88 -35.08 21.44
N HIS A 176 8.54 -35.36 22.70
CA HIS A 176 8.11 -36.67 23.18
C HIS A 176 6.62 -36.71 23.52
N ALA A 177 5.86 -35.71 23.10
CA ALA A 177 4.42 -35.66 23.31
C ALA A 177 3.71 -36.84 22.63
N TYR A 178 2.69 -37.37 23.31
CA TYR A 178 1.80 -38.38 22.73
C TYR A 178 0.92 -37.79 21.62
N GLU A 179 0.37 -36.59 21.85
CA GLU A 179 -0.40 -35.83 20.86
C GLU A 179 0.41 -34.62 20.37
N VAL A 180 0.36 -34.38 19.06
CA VAL A 180 1.01 -33.25 18.37
C VAL A 180 0.03 -32.62 17.38
N ALA A 181 0.32 -31.40 16.91
CA ALA A 181 -0.36 -30.83 15.77
C ALA A 181 0.43 -31.12 14.47
N LEU A 182 -0.27 -31.68 13.48
CA LEU A 182 0.24 -31.99 12.15
C LEU A 182 -0.33 -30.98 11.15
N LYS A 183 0.51 -30.09 10.62
CA LYS A 183 0.12 -29.14 9.56
C LYS A 183 0.56 -29.68 8.21
N PHE A 184 -0.40 -29.85 7.30
CA PHE A 184 -0.23 -30.33 5.94
C PHE A 184 -0.46 -29.20 4.94
N GLU A 185 0.51 -28.99 4.06
CA GLU A 185 0.39 -28.08 2.91
C GLU A 185 0.67 -28.86 1.63
N HIS A 186 -0.29 -28.85 0.70
CA HIS A 186 -0.19 -29.57 -0.55
C HIS A 186 0.73 -28.82 -1.53
N ARG A 187 1.50 -29.55 -2.35
CA ARG A 187 2.45 -28.95 -3.31
C ARG A 187 1.82 -28.04 -4.36
N SER A 188 0.53 -28.23 -4.66
CA SER A 188 -0.22 -27.39 -5.61
C SER A 188 -0.99 -26.26 -4.93
N SER A 189 -0.91 -26.13 -3.60
CA SER A 189 -1.53 -25.01 -2.88
C SER A 189 -1.01 -23.67 -3.41
N LYS A 190 -1.88 -22.66 -3.45
CA LYS A 190 -1.51 -21.30 -3.85
C LYS A 190 -0.33 -20.80 -3.00
N GLY A 191 0.79 -20.49 -3.63
CA GLY A 191 2.02 -20.05 -2.96
C GLY A 191 3.12 -21.11 -2.84
N CYS A 192 2.81 -22.39 -3.11
CA CYS A 192 3.80 -23.46 -3.22
C CYS A 192 4.38 -23.54 -4.64
N ASN A 193 5.69 -23.34 -4.79
CA ASN A 193 6.42 -23.46 -6.07
C ASN A 193 7.30 -24.72 -6.11
N PHE A 194 6.79 -25.87 -5.66
CA PHE A 194 7.58 -27.11 -5.48
C PHE A 194 8.82 -26.98 -4.57
N VAL A 195 8.86 -25.93 -3.75
CA VAL A 195 9.87 -25.65 -2.72
C VAL A 195 9.17 -25.70 -1.36
N PRO A 196 9.86 -26.06 -0.25
CA PRO A 196 9.28 -25.99 1.08
C PRO A 196 8.62 -24.62 1.36
N PRO A 197 7.48 -24.59 2.05
CA PRO A 197 6.78 -23.35 2.36
C PRO A 197 7.67 -22.34 3.07
N TYR A 198 7.51 -21.05 2.75
CA TYR A 198 8.27 -19.97 3.38
C TYR A 198 8.15 -19.99 4.91
N GLU A 199 6.99 -20.40 5.42
CA GLU A 199 6.71 -20.59 6.84
C GLU A 199 7.76 -21.46 7.57
N TRP A 200 8.34 -22.46 6.89
CA TRP A 200 9.38 -23.31 7.49
C TRP A 200 10.67 -22.56 7.81
N GLN A 201 11.02 -21.56 6.99
CA GLN A 201 12.20 -20.72 7.21
C GLN A 201 11.96 -19.75 8.37
N VAL A 202 10.72 -19.25 8.48
CA VAL A 202 10.31 -18.38 9.59
C VAL A 202 10.37 -19.16 10.91
N TYR A 203 9.75 -20.34 10.98
CA TYR A 203 9.83 -21.19 12.18
C TYR A 203 11.27 -21.59 12.51
N GLN A 204 12.13 -21.83 11.53
CA GLN A 204 13.54 -22.13 11.80
C GLN A 204 14.26 -21.01 12.55
N THR A 205 13.88 -19.75 12.31
CA THR A 205 14.46 -18.60 13.02
C THR A 205 13.78 -18.33 14.37
N LEU A 206 12.49 -18.67 14.48
CA LEU A 206 11.64 -18.37 15.62
C LEU A 206 11.43 -19.54 16.59
N ASN A 207 11.91 -20.75 16.30
CA ASN A 207 11.76 -21.89 17.20
C ASN A 207 12.42 -21.56 18.55
N GLY A 208 11.69 -21.77 19.65
CA GLY A 208 12.14 -21.35 21.00
C GLY A 208 11.97 -19.86 21.30
N CYS A 209 11.39 -19.07 20.38
CA CYS A 209 10.97 -17.71 20.66
C CYS A 209 9.77 -17.71 21.62
N TYR A 210 9.74 -16.73 22.52
CA TYR A 210 8.62 -16.57 23.47
C TYR A 210 7.29 -16.42 22.72
N GLY A 211 6.29 -17.20 23.14
CA GLY A 211 4.94 -17.17 22.55
C GLY A 211 4.83 -17.75 21.14
N VAL A 212 5.83 -18.51 20.66
CA VAL A 212 5.75 -19.24 19.39
C VAL A 212 5.79 -20.74 19.71
N PRO A 213 4.86 -21.57 19.18
CA PRO A 213 4.90 -23.02 19.41
C PRO A 213 6.13 -23.64 18.77
N ALA A 214 6.66 -24.70 19.38
CA ALA A 214 7.83 -25.37 18.85
C ALA A 214 7.48 -26.25 17.66
N VAL A 215 8.34 -26.22 16.65
CA VAL A 215 8.35 -27.22 15.56
C VAL A 215 9.36 -28.31 15.95
N HIS A 216 8.89 -29.55 16.09
CA HIS A 216 9.71 -30.70 16.47
C HIS A 216 10.31 -31.37 15.25
N TYR A 217 9.48 -31.59 14.22
CA TYR A 217 9.90 -32.25 12.98
C TYR A 217 9.27 -31.55 11.78
N LYS A 218 9.95 -31.63 10.64
CA LYS A 218 9.45 -31.13 9.36
C LYS A 218 9.96 -32.03 8.24
N GLY A 219 9.16 -32.21 7.21
CA GLY A 219 9.57 -32.98 6.05
C GLY A 219 8.46 -33.15 5.03
N ARG A 220 8.77 -33.86 3.96
CA ARG A 220 7.83 -34.13 2.88
C ARG A 220 7.43 -35.59 2.90
N GLN A 221 6.14 -35.86 2.73
CA GLN A 221 5.62 -37.20 2.52
C GLN A 221 4.56 -37.16 1.43
N GLY A 222 4.79 -37.90 0.34
CA GLY A 222 3.96 -37.83 -0.86
C GLY A 222 3.90 -36.41 -1.43
N ASP A 223 2.67 -35.89 -1.59
CA ASP A 223 2.40 -34.56 -2.15
C ASP A 223 2.33 -33.45 -1.10
N TYR A 224 2.60 -33.78 0.17
CA TYR A 224 2.46 -32.87 1.29
C TYR A 224 3.80 -32.46 1.92
N TYR A 225 3.92 -31.16 2.18
CA TYR A 225 4.84 -30.60 3.16
C TYR A 225 4.19 -30.68 4.54
N ILE A 226 4.90 -31.26 5.51
CA ILE A 226 4.35 -31.54 6.84
C ILE A 226 5.21 -30.88 7.91
N LEU A 227 4.56 -30.17 8.84
CA LEU A 227 5.13 -29.72 10.10
C LEU A 227 4.52 -30.52 11.26
N VAL A 228 5.37 -31.02 12.15
CA VAL A 228 5.00 -31.62 13.43
C VAL A 228 5.36 -30.65 14.53
N MET A 229 4.36 -30.14 15.24
CA MET A 229 4.51 -29.04 16.21
C MET A 229 3.75 -29.31 17.51
N ASP A 230 4.03 -28.49 18.52
CA ASP A 230 3.28 -28.51 19.79
C ASP A 230 1.76 -28.42 19.51
N ILE A 231 1.00 -29.29 20.15
CA ILE A 231 -0.46 -29.16 20.20
C ILE A 231 -0.81 -28.10 21.27
N LEU A 232 -1.73 -27.20 20.94
CA LEU A 232 -2.15 -26.08 21.80
C LEU A 232 -3.64 -26.22 22.18
N GLY A 233 -4.07 -25.35 23.09
CA GLY A 233 -5.45 -25.24 23.54
C GLY A 233 -6.32 -24.38 22.60
N PRO A 234 -7.48 -23.88 23.09
CA PRO A 234 -8.42 -23.11 22.29
C PRO A 234 -7.83 -21.76 21.82
N SER A 235 -8.27 -21.29 20.66
CA SER A 235 -7.96 -19.95 20.18
C SER A 235 -8.74 -18.87 20.96
N LEU A 236 -8.31 -17.62 20.90
CA LEU A 236 -9.08 -16.51 21.47
C LEU A 236 -10.45 -16.37 20.81
N TRP A 237 -10.59 -16.80 19.55
CA TRP A 237 -11.89 -16.89 18.88
C TRP A 237 -12.82 -17.92 19.55
N ASP A 238 -12.30 -19.10 19.87
CA ASP A 238 -13.07 -20.16 20.55
C ASP A 238 -13.47 -19.71 21.95
N VAL A 239 -12.53 -19.11 22.68
CA VAL A 239 -12.79 -18.55 24.01
C VAL A 239 -13.84 -17.44 23.95
N TRP A 240 -13.73 -16.52 23.00
CA TRP A 240 -14.71 -15.44 22.81
C TRP A 240 -16.12 -15.97 22.52
N ASN A 241 -16.26 -17.01 21.68
CA ASN A 241 -17.54 -17.66 21.44
C ASN A 241 -18.09 -18.36 22.69
N SER A 242 -17.24 -19.04 23.45
CA SER A 242 -17.64 -19.71 24.70
C SER A 242 -18.14 -18.74 25.78
N LEU A 243 -17.69 -17.49 25.74
CA LEU A 243 -18.09 -16.41 26.65
C LEU A 243 -19.34 -15.63 26.19
N GLY A 244 -20.05 -16.12 25.16
CA GLY A 244 -21.23 -15.42 24.64
C GLY A 244 -20.89 -14.18 23.82
N GLN A 245 -19.75 -14.19 23.11
CA GLN A 245 -19.36 -13.17 22.13
C GLN A 245 -19.03 -11.79 22.72
N ALA A 246 -18.55 -11.76 23.96
CA ALA A 246 -17.99 -10.58 24.59
C ALA A 246 -16.93 -10.98 25.63
N MET A 247 -15.80 -10.28 25.66
CA MET A 247 -14.79 -10.39 26.72
C MET A 247 -14.80 -9.16 27.62
N SER A 248 -14.49 -9.36 28.90
CA SER A 248 -14.32 -8.25 29.83
C SER A 248 -13.08 -7.42 29.45
N PRO A 249 -13.07 -6.11 29.73
CA PRO A 249 -11.89 -5.29 29.49
C PRO A 249 -10.66 -5.74 30.28
N HIS A 250 -10.82 -6.34 31.47
CA HIS A 250 -9.73 -6.92 32.26
C HIS A 250 -9.06 -8.10 31.55
N MET A 251 -9.87 -9.00 30.96
CA MET A 251 -9.35 -10.12 30.17
C MET A 251 -8.65 -9.61 28.90
N ALA A 252 -9.28 -8.68 28.17
CA ALA A 252 -8.67 -8.06 26.99
C ALA A 252 -7.37 -7.31 27.30
N ALA A 253 -7.25 -6.69 28.48
CA ALA A 253 -6.01 -6.05 28.92
C ALA A 253 -4.89 -7.08 29.17
N CYS A 254 -5.19 -8.24 29.79
CA CYS A 254 -4.23 -9.32 29.93
C CYS A 254 -3.77 -9.87 28.56
N ILE A 255 -4.71 -10.03 27.61
CA ILE A 255 -4.40 -10.40 26.21
C ILE A 255 -3.46 -9.36 25.60
N ALA A 256 -3.75 -8.07 25.75
CA ALA A 256 -2.96 -6.99 25.19
C ALA A 256 -1.51 -7.04 25.66
N VAL A 257 -1.29 -7.13 26.98
CA VAL A 257 0.05 -7.18 27.59
C VAL A 257 0.87 -8.37 27.06
N GLU A 258 0.26 -9.54 27.04
CA GLU A 258 0.93 -10.76 26.57
C GLU A 258 1.18 -10.71 25.05
N ALA A 259 0.17 -10.36 24.25
CA ALA A 259 0.28 -10.27 22.80
C ALA A 259 1.32 -9.24 22.34
N ILE A 260 1.40 -8.06 22.98
CA ILE A 260 2.44 -7.06 22.69
C ILE A 260 3.82 -7.63 22.97
N SER A 261 3.99 -8.42 24.03
CA SER A 261 5.27 -9.03 24.39
C SER A 261 5.69 -10.13 23.39
N ILE A 262 4.72 -10.93 22.92
CA ILE A 262 4.95 -11.92 21.86
C ILE A 262 5.38 -11.22 20.57
N LEU A 263 4.65 -10.18 20.17
CA LEU A 263 4.97 -9.38 18.98
C LEU A 263 6.34 -8.68 19.13
N GLU A 264 6.71 -8.15 20.29
CA GLU A 264 8.04 -7.60 20.53
C GLU A 264 9.14 -8.64 20.23
N LYS A 265 8.99 -9.88 20.73
CA LYS A 265 9.98 -10.93 20.47
C LYS A 265 10.00 -11.37 19.02
N PHE A 266 8.83 -11.46 18.39
CA PHE A 266 8.69 -11.71 16.96
C PHE A 266 9.41 -10.65 16.13
N HIS A 267 9.14 -9.37 16.41
CA HIS A 267 9.78 -8.21 15.78
C HIS A 267 11.29 -8.19 16.02
N SER A 268 11.76 -8.51 17.23
CA SER A 268 13.20 -8.54 17.55
C SER A 268 14.00 -9.53 16.71
N LYS A 269 13.33 -10.55 16.16
CA LYS A 269 13.91 -11.55 15.24
C LYS A 269 13.87 -11.12 13.77
N GLY A 270 13.39 -9.90 13.48
CA GLY A 270 13.37 -9.31 12.14
C GLY A 270 12.12 -9.57 11.31
N PHE A 271 11.08 -10.16 11.91
CA PHE A 271 9.83 -10.52 11.22
C PHE A 271 8.63 -9.73 11.74
N VAL A 272 7.67 -9.47 10.85
CA VAL A 272 6.30 -9.07 11.16
C VAL A 272 5.38 -10.24 10.83
N HIS A 273 4.34 -10.43 11.63
CA HIS A 273 3.40 -11.53 11.53
C HIS A 273 2.47 -11.38 10.32
N GLY A 274 1.90 -10.19 10.11
CA GLY A 274 1.07 -9.87 8.94
C GLY A 274 -0.38 -10.38 8.98
N ASP A 275 -0.73 -11.23 9.94
CA ASP A 275 -2.11 -11.74 10.11
C ASP A 275 -2.55 -11.86 11.59
N VAL A 276 -2.41 -10.76 12.33
CA VAL A 276 -2.79 -10.70 13.75
C VAL A 276 -4.32 -10.67 13.88
N LYS A 277 -4.89 -11.70 14.51
CA LYS A 277 -6.34 -11.89 14.69
C LYS A 277 -6.64 -12.88 15.83
N PRO A 278 -7.88 -12.92 16.39
CA PRO A 278 -8.22 -13.84 17.49
C PRO A 278 -7.92 -15.32 17.20
N GLU A 279 -8.12 -15.77 15.97
CA GLU A 279 -7.95 -17.16 15.55
C GLU A 279 -6.48 -17.63 15.61
N ASN A 280 -5.53 -16.71 15.48
CA ASN A 280 -4.10 -17.01 15.47
C ASN A 280 -3.44 -16.90 16.85
N PHE A 281 -4.19 -16.49 17.88
CA PHE A 281 -3.73 -16.50 19.26
C PHE A 281 -4.38 -17.66 20.01
N LEU A 282 -3.58 -18.62 20.46
CA LEU A 282 -4.04 -19.82 21.17
C LEU A 282 -3.53 -19.84 22.60
N LEU A 283 -4.33 -20.40 23.50
CA LEU A 283 -3.90 -20.74 24.84
C LEU A 283 -3.08 -22.03 24.85
N GLY A 284 -2.28 -22.25 25.89
CA GLY A 284 -1.67 -23.56 26.11
C GLY A 284 -2.70 -24.65 26.39
N LEU A 285 -2.27 -25.90 26.39
CA LEU A 285 -3.18 -27.04 26.59
C LEU A 285 -3.89 -26.96 27.95
N PRO A 286 -5.21 -27.18 28.02
CA PRO A 286 -5.95 -27.24 29.28
C PRO A 286 -5.36 -28.26 30.26
N GLY A 287 -5.25 -27.90 31.53
CA GLY A 287 -4.67 -28.76 32.57
C GLY A 287 -3.16 -28.94 32.44
N SER A 288 -2.48 -28.10 31.65
CA SER A 288 -1.01 -27.99 31.63
C SER A 288 -0.55 -26.74 32.41
N PRO A 289 0.71 -26.67 32.85
CA PRO A 289 1.27 -25.46 33.48
C PRO A 289 1.24 -24.22 32.58
N GLU A 290 1.02 -24.40 31.27
CA GLU A 290 0.96 -23.33 30.28
C GLU A 290 -0.47 -23.03 29.82
N GLU A 291 -1.52 -23.58 30.45
CA GLU A 291 -2.93 -23.39 30.01
C GLU A 291 -3.36 -21.92 29.92
N LYS A 292 -2.77 -21.04 30.73
CA LYS A 292 -3.04 -19.59 30.72
C LYS A 292 -2.04 -18.79 29.87
N LYS A 293 -1.06 -19.44 29.23
CA LYS A 293 -0.05 -18.78 28.39
C LYS A 293 -0.58 -18.62 26.97
N LEU A 294 -0.29 -17.49 26.35
CA LEU A 294 -0.70 -17.20 24.98
C LEU A 294 0.42 -17.57 23.98
N PHE A 295 0.02 -18.06 22.82
CA PHE A 295 0.88 -18.42 21.70
C PHE A 295 0.34 -17.81 20.41
N LEU A 296 1.24 -17.34 19.55
CA LEU A 296 0.94 -16.84 18.20
C LEU A 296 1.33 -17.92 17.18
N ILE A 297 0.36 -18.28 16.34
CA ILE A 297 0.50 -19.33 15.32
C ILE A 297 0.27 -18.78 13.90
N ASP A 298 0.47 -19.65 12.91
CA ASP A 298 0.24 -19.40 11.48
C ASP A 298 1.12 -18.31 10.88
N LEU A 299 2.37 -18.69 10.59
CA LEU A 299 3.40 -17.77 10.11
C LEU A 299 3.48 -17.71 8.58
N GLY A 300 2.42 -18.17 7.88
CA GLY A 300 2.36 -18.22 6.42
C GLY A 300 2.38 -16.86 5.74
N LEU A 301 1.92 -15.81 6.43
CA LEU A 301 1.93 -14.42 5.95
C LEU A 301 3.07 -13.58 6.53
N ALA A 302 3.91 -14.18 7.38
CA ALA A 302 5.02 -13.46 8.00
C ALA A 302 5.98 -12.91 6.93
N SER A 303 6.57 -11.75 7.20
CA SER A 303 7.53 -11.13 6.28
C SER A 303 8.63 -10.42 7.05
N LYS A 304 9.77 -10.16 6.39
CA LYS A 304 10.88 -9.44 7.03
C LYS A 304 10.60 -7.95 7.01
N TRP A 305 10.72 -7.29 8.17
CA TRP A 305 10.76 -5.83 8.26
C TRP A 305 12.20 -5.29 8.32
N ARG A 306 13.17 -6.17 8.58
CA ARG A 306 14.60 -5.88 8.65
C ARG A 306 15.37 -6.78 7.69
N ASP A 307 16.30 -6.22 6.94
CA ASP A 307 17.15 -6.97 6.01
C ASP A 307 18.29 -7.72 6.75
N SER A 308 19.16 -8.41 6.00
CA SER A 308 20.32 -9.11 6.55
C SER A 308 21.41 -8.18 7.09
N SER A 309 21.44 -6.92 6.66
CA SER A 309 22.37 -5.90 7.19
C SER A 309 21.91 -5.32 8.53
N GLY A 310 20.67 -5.62 8.91
CA GLY A 310 20.05 -5.06 10.08
C GLY A 310 19.44 -3.69 9.83
N GLN A 311 19.18 -3.30 8.60
CA GLN A 311 18.48 -2.08 8.26
C GLN A 311 16.99 -2.36 8.00
N HIS A 312 16.15 -1.35 8.19
CA HIS A 312 14.73 -1.45 7.86
C HIS A 312 14.57 -1.71 6.36
N VAL A 313 13.63 -2.57 5.97
CA VAL A 313 13.32 -2.79 4.55
C VAL A 313 12.80 -1.51 3.89
N ASP A 314 13.08 -1.35 2.61
CA ASP A 314 12.60 -0.21 1.84
C ASP A 314 11.07 -0.16 1.78
N TYR A 315 10.55 1.07 1.78
CA TYR A 315 9.12 1.30 1.58
C TYR A 315 8.75 1.07 0.11
N ASP A 316 7.75 0.22 -0.10
CA ASP A 316 7.06 0.05 -1.39
C ASP A 316 5.53 0.03 -1.21
N GLN A 317 4.81 0.32 -2.30
CA GLN A 317 3.36 0.23 -2.39
C GLN A 317 2.95 -0.52 -3.66
N ARG A 318 2.12 -1.56 -3.48
CA ARG A 318 1.55 -2.40 -4.53
C ARG A 318 0.03 -2.48 -4.37
N PRO A 319 -0.72 -1.49 -4.92
CA PRO A 319 -2.16 -1.35 -4.66
C PRO A 319 -3.03 -2.56 -5.06
N ASP A 320 -2.53 -3.46 -5.89
CA ASP A 320 -3.21 -4.69 -6.32
C ASP A 320 -2.96 -5.89 -5.39
N ILE A 321 -2.09 -5.77 -4.39
CA ILE A 321 -1.73 -6.85 -3.46
C ILE A 321 -2.25 -6.51 -2.07
N PHE A 322 -3.16 -7.35 -1.57
CA PHE A 322 -3.61 -7.32 -0.18
C PHE A 322 -3.19 -8.63 0.53
N ARG A 323 -2.85 -8.54 1.81
CA ARG A 323 -2.51 -9.68 2.68
C ARG A 323 -3.16 -9.51 4.06
N GLY A 324 -3.49 -10.64 4.68
CA GLY A 324 -4.11 -10.72 6.01
C GLY A 324 -5.64 -10.77 5.99
N THR A 325 -6.26 -10.90 7.16
CA THR A 325 -7.72 -10.87 7.30
C THR A 325 -8.26 -9.43 7.21
N ILE A 326 -9.11 -9.15 6.22
CA ILE A 326 -9.75 -7.83 5.96
C ILE A 326 -10.27 -7.15 7.23
N ARG A 327 -10.89 -7.91 8.14
CA ARG A 327 -11.47 -7.38 9.37
C ARG A 327 -10.43 -6.73 10.29
N TYR A 328 -9.25 -7.33 10.42
CA TYR A 328 -8.23 -6.97 11.41
C TYR A 328 -7.00 -6.29 10.81
N ALA A 329 -6.74 -6.43 9.50
CA ALA A 329 -5.56 -5.85 8.87
C ALA A 329 -5.47 -4.32 9.03
N SER A 330 -4.27 -3.75 9.07
CA SER A 330 -4.08 -2.29 9.11
C SER A 330 -4.63 -1.63 7.83
N ALA A 331 -4.91 -0.32 7.89
CA ALA A 331 -5.26 0.41 6.66
C ALA A 331 -4.10 0.43 5.64
N HIS A 332 -2.85 0.35 6.10
CA HIS A 332 -1.69 0.29 5.21
C HIS A 332 -1.64 -1.02 4.42
N ALA A 333 -2.02 -2.14 5.03
CA ALA A 333 -2.15 -3.42 4.35
C ALA A 333 -3.21 -3.36 3.23
N HIS A 334 -4.36 -2.71 3.48
CA HIS A 334 -5.38 -2.46 2.45
C HIS A 334 -4.89 -1.60 1.28
N LEU A 335 -3.98 -0.66 1.55
CA LEU A 335 -3.33 0.17 0.54
C LEU A 335 -2.18 -0.56 -0.19
N GLY A 336 -1.91 -1.82 0.14
CA GLY A 336 -0.83 -2.61 -0.45
C GLY A 336 0.56 -2.10 -0.10
N ARG A 337 0.70 -1.38 1.02
CA ARG A 337 2.01 -0.92 1.50
C ARG A 337 2.80 -2.09 2.07
N THR A 338 4.12 -1.96 1.99
CA THR A 338 5.04 -2.88 2.68
C THR A 338 4.69 -2.91 4.16
N GLY A 339 4.51 -4.12 4.72
CA GLY A 339 4.15 -4.30 6.12
C GLY A 339 5.34 -4.04 7.05
N SER A 340 5.09 -3.40 8.19
CA SER A 340 6.05 -3.14 9.25
C SER A 340 5.44 -3.41 10.63
N ARG A 341 6.25 -3.25 11.68
CA ARG A 341 5.90 -3.49 13.09
C ARG A 341 4.64 -2.74 13.52
N ARG A 342 4.41 -1.55 12.98
CA ARG A 342 3.19 -0.76 13.23
C ARG A 342 1.91 -1.47 12.80
N ASP A 343 1.99 -2.28 11.73
CA ASP A 343 0.82 -2.93 11.14
C ASP A 343 0.31 -4.08 12.00
N ASP A 344 1.21 -4.85 12.60
CA ASP A 344 0.86 -5.90 13.57
C ASP A 344 0.21 -5.29 14.82
N LEU A 345 0.74 -4.16 15.30
CA LEU A 345 0.20 -3.45 16.48
C LEU A 345 -1.15 -2.77 16.20
N GLU A 346 -1.34 -2.17 15.01
CA GLU A 346 -2.66 -1.65 14.56
C GLU A 346 -3.68 -2.80 14.45
N SER A 347 -3.27 -3.94 13.90
CA SER A 347 -4.12 -5.13 13.79
C SER A 347 -4.48 -5.72 15.16
N LEU A 348 -3.54 -5.69 16.11
CA LEU A 348 -3.80 -6.06 17.50
C LEU A 348 -4.80 -5.11 18.16
N ALA A 349 -4.72 -3.79 17.93
CA ALA A 349 -5.69 -2.84 18.48
C ALA A 349 -7.11 -3.15 17.99
N TYR A 350 -7.29 -3.41 16.69
CA TYR A 350 -8.58 -3.82 16.13
C TYR A 350 -9.07 -5.16 16.70
N THR A 351 -8.15 -6.11 16.91
CA THR A 351 -8.44 -7.41 17.52
C THR A 351 -8.95 -7.26 18.95
N LEU A 352 -8.27 -6.47 19.79
CA LEU A 352 -8.66 -6.23 21.18
C LEU A 352 -10.03 -5.54 21.29
N ILE A 353 -10.27 -4.52 20.47
CA ILE A 353 -11.55 -3.80 20.45
C ILE A 353 -12.67 -4.74 19.99
N PHE A 354 -12.40 -5.59 18.99
CA PHE A 354 -13.35 -6.62 18.56
C PHE A 354 -13.70 -7.59 19.70
N LEU A 355 -12.72 -8.09 20.45
CA LEU A 355 -12.97 -9.02 21.56
C LEU A 355 -13.87 -8.42 22.64
N ILE A 356 -13.77 -7.11 22.89
CA ILE A 356 -14.62 -6.39 23.86
C ILE A 356 -16.02 -6.11 23.28
N LYS A 357 -16.09 -5.56 22.06
CA LYS A 357 -17.34 -5.02 21.49
C LYS A 357 -18.14 -6.04 20.67
N GLY A 358 -17.51 -7.16 20.32
CA GLY A 358 -18.02 -8.21 19.43
C GLY A 358 -18.15 -7.82 17.96
N ARG A 359 -17.98 -6.55 17.61
CA ARG A 359 -18.04 -6.05 16.24
C ARG A 359 -17.17 -4.82 16.00
N LEU A 360 -16.79 -4.63 14.73
CA LEU A 360 -16.09 -3.48 14.20
C LEU A 360 -16.98 -2.74 13.17
N PRO A 361 -16.87 -1.40 13.04
CA PRO A 361 -17.76 -0.59 12.18
C PRO A 361 -17.66 -0.86 10.68
N TRP A 362 -16.70 -1.68 10.24
CA TRP A 362 -16.43 -2.02 8.84
C TRP A 362 -16.74 -3.48 8.51
N GLN A 363 -17.57 -4.16 9.31
CA GLN A 363 -18.11 -5.48 8.96
C GLN A 363 -19.33 -5.35 8.03
N GLY A 364 -19.60 -6.38 7.23
CA GLY A 364 -20.78 -6.47 6.36
C GLY A 364 -20.56 -6.07 4.89
N TYR A 365 -19.42 -5.48 4.53
CA TYR A 365 -19.10 -5.21 3.12
C TYR A 365 -18.86 -6.51 2.33
N GLN A 366 -19.37 -6.56 1.09
CA GLN A 366 -19.29 -7.69 0.16
C GLN A 366 -18.80 -7.24 -1.23
N GLY A 367 -18.46 -8.19 -2.10
CA GLY A 367 -17.98 -7.95 -3.47
C GLY A 367 -16.51 -7.56 -3.60
N ASP A 368 -16.05 -7.33 -4.83
CA ASP A 368 -14.64 -7.09 -5.17
C ASP A 368 -14.09 -5.79 -4.58
N THR A 369 -14.95 -4.82 -4.28
CA THR A 369 -14.58 -3.52 -3.67
C THR A 369 -14.58 -3.55 -2.15
N LYS A 370 -14.86 -4.70 -1.52
CA LYS A 370 -14.90 -4.87 -0.06
C LYS A 370 -13.66 -4.33 0.64
N SER A 371 -12.46 -4.67 0.16
CA SER A 371 -11.20 -4.23 0.76
C SER A 371 -11.07 -2.69 0.76
N PHE A 372 -11.45 -2.07 -0.35
CA PHE A 372 -11.45 -0.61 -0.51
C PHE A 372 -12.44 0.07 0.46
N LEU A 373 -13.68 -0.42 0.54
CA LEU A 373 -14.71 0.13 1.43
C LEU A 373 -14.33 -0.01 2.91
N VAL A 374 -13.75 -1.15 3.30
CA VAL A 374 -13.24 -1.38 4.65
C VAL A 374 -12.12 -0.40 4.97
N CYS A 375 -11.15 -0.20 4.05
CA CYS A 375 -10.08 0.75 4.24
C CYS A 375 -10.60 2.18 4.42
N LYS A 376 -11.52 2.60 3.55
CA LYS A 376 -12.19 3.91 3.62
C LYS A 376 -12.85 4.12 4.98
N LYS A 377 -13.60 3.11 5.46
CA LYS A 377 -14.29 3.16 6.76
C LYS A 377 -13.32 3.19 7.93
N LYS A 378 -12.22 2.42 7.90
CA LYS A 378 -11.15 2.44 8.91
C LYS A 378 -10.53 3.84 9.02
N MET A 379 -10.16 4.43 7.89
CA MET A 379 -9.55 5.76 7.85
C MET A 379 -10.50 6.89 8.27
N ALA A 380 -11.81 6.71 8.08
CA ALA A 380 -12.83 7.67 8.51
C ALA A 380 -13.25 7.51 9.99
N THR A 381 -12.87 6.42 10.66
CA THR A 381 -13.28 6.14 12.03
C THR A 381 -12.20 6.63 13.00
N SER A 382 -12.53 7.62 13.84
CA SER A 382 -11.61 8.10 14.87
C SER A 382 -11.43 7.09 16.01
N PRO A 383 -10.32 7.16 16.77
CA PRO A 383 -10.14 6.38 17.99
C PRO A 383 -11.27 6.60 19.01
N ASP A 384 -11.78 7.83 19.15
CA ASP A 384 -12.96 8.14 19.99
C ASP A 384 -14.21 7.35 19.58
N MET A 385 -14.51 7.33 18.28
CA MET A 385 -15.67 6.60 17.75
C MET A 385 -15.50 5.09 17.92
N LEU A 386 -14.31 4.58 17.62
CA LEU A 386 -14.05 3.14 17.66
C LEU A 386 -14.06 2.61 19.10
N CYS A 387 -13.36 3.30 20.00
CA CYS A 387 -13.23 2.95 21.42
C CYS A 387 -14.34 3.54 22.29
N SER A 388 -15.43 4.03 21.70
CA SER A 388 -16.62 4.42 22.46
C SER A 388 -17.05 3.27 23.38
N PHE A 389 -17.18 3.58 24.68
CA PHE A 389 -17.46 2.64 25.78
C PHE A 389 -16.35 1.64 26.13
N CYS A 390 -15.16 1.76 25.55
CA CYS A 390 -13.97 1.02 26.00
C CYS A 390 -13.20 1.83 27.05
N PRO A 391 -12.48 1.19 27.99
CA PRO A 391 -11.60 1.90 28.91
C PRO A 391 -10.51 2.72 28.19
N PRO A 392 -10.03 3.83 28.80
CA PRO A 392 -9.05 4.73 28.18
C PRO A 392 -7.79 4.05 27.60
N PRO A 393 -7.20 3.00 28.23
CA PRO A 393 -6.01 2.32 27.69
C PRO A 393 -6.16 1.83 26.25
N PHE A 394 -7.34 1.32 25.85
CA PHE A 394 -7.56 0.82 24.49
C PHE A 394 -7.57 1.94 23.44
N LYS A 395 -8.14 3.10 23.80
CA LYS A 395 -8.09 4.30 22.97
C LYS A 395 -6.66 4.81 22.84
N GLN A 396 -5.94 4.94 23.96
CA GLN A 396 -4.55 5.41 23.97
C GLN A 396 -3.61 4.48 23.18
N PHE A 397 -3.82 3.16 23.26
CA PHE A 397 -3.08 2.19 22.48
C PHE A 397 -3.35 2.36 20.98
N LEU A 398 -4.62 2.44 20.58
CA LEU A 398 -5.03 2.67 19.19
C LEU A 398 -4.47 3.98 18.64
N GLU A 399 -4.55 5.07 19.40
CA GLU A 399 -3.97 6.37 19.03
C GLU A 399 -2.46 6.30 18.84
N SER A 400 -1.76 5.57 19.72
CA SER A 400 -0.30 5.41 19.63
C SER A 400 0.10 4.66 18.37
N VAL A 401 -0.53 3.52 18.07
CA VAL A 401 -0.13 2.65 16.95
C VAL A 401 -0.53 3.21 15.60
N THR A 402 -1.68 3.90 15.50
CA THR A 402 -2.17 4.47 14.22
C THR A 402 -1.40 5.72 13.76
N ASN A 403 -0.62 6.35 14.65
CA ASN A 403 0.23 7.50 14.36
C ASN A 403 1.71 7.14 14.15
N MET A 404 2.07 5.87 14.28
CA MET A 404 3.45 5.40 14.17
C MET A 404 3.95 5.46 12.72
N LYS A 405 5.21 5.90 12.51
CA LYS A 405 5.82 5.92 11.17
C LYS A 405 6.20 4.52 10.72
N PHE A 406 6.43 4.33 9.42
CA PHE A 406 6.74 3.02 8.83
C PHE A 406 7.99 2.37 9.44
N ASP A 407 9.04 3.15 9.69
CA ASP A 407 10.34 2.70 10.19
C ASP A 407 10.54 2.98 11.69
N GLU A 408 9.54 3.52 12.37
CA GLU A 408 9.61 3.83 13.80
C GLU A 408 9.75 2.54 14.62
N GLU A 409 10.62 2.57 15.62
CA GLU A 409 10.76 1.48 16.58
C GLU A 409 9.70 1.61 17.68
N PRO A 410 8.79 0.64 17.83
CA PRO A 410 7.75 0.73 18.85
C PRO A 410 8.34 0.71 20.25
N ASN A 411 7.89 1.62 21.11
CA ASN A 411 8.17 1.53 22.55
C ASN A 411 7.20 0.53 23.20
N TYR A 412 7.48 -0.76 23.06
CA TYR A 412 6.63 -1.85 23.56
C TYR A 412 6.35 -1.74 25.07
N ALA A 413 7.36 -1.34 25.86
CA ALA A 413 7.21 -1.16 27.30
C ALA A 413 6.15 -0.09 27.64
N LYS A 414 6.17 1.05 26.93
CA LYS A 414 5.16 2.10 27.08
C LYS A 414 3.77 1.63 26.63
N LEU A 415 3.68 0.83 25.57
CA LEU A 415 2.40 0.28 25.09
C LEU A 415 1.82 -0.71 26.10
N ILE A 416 2.65 -1.53 26.73
CA ILE A 416 2.27 -2.45 27.82
C ILE A 416 1.80 -1.65 29.05
N SER A 417 2.52 -0.58 29.43
CA SER A 417 2.21 0.18 30.64
C SER A 417 0.84 0.87 30.60
N LEU A 418 0.27 1.10 29.40
CA LEU A 418 -1.08 1.64 29.25
C LEU A 418 -2.14 0.78 29.95
N PHE A 419 -1.93 -0.54 29.98
CA PHE A 419 -2.92 -1.49 30.47
C PHE A 419 -2.79 -1.82 31.96
N GLU A 420 -1.73 -1.37 32.64
CA GLU A 420 -1.43 -1.74 34.04
C GLU A 420 -2.58 -1.48 35.00
N SER A 421 -3.33 -0.39 34.81
CA SER A 421 -4.49 -0.03 35.65
C SER A 421 -5.66 -1.02 35.55
N LEU A 422 -5.69 -1.86 34.51
CA LEU A 422 -6.73 -2.88 34.29
C LEU A 422 -6.26 -4.28 34.69
N ILE A 423 -5.00 -4.46 35.12
CA ILE A 423 -4.46 -5.77 35.47
C ILE A 423 -4.72 -6.08 36.94
N GLU A 424 -5.43 -7.19 37.18
CA GLU A 424 -5.72 -7.68 38.53
C GLU A 424 -4.56 -8.47 39.16
N SER A 425 -4.78 -8.98 40.38
CA SER A 425 -3.84 -9.83 41.12
C SER A 425 -3.46 -11.10 40.33
N PRO A 426 -2.22 -11.60 40.40
CA PRO A 426 -1.77 -12.75 39.60
C PRO A 426 -2.67 -13.99 39.68
N ALA A 427 -3.25 -14.28 40.85
CA ALA A 427 -4.11 -15.44 41.06
C ALA A 427 -5.46 -15.35 40.32
N SER A 428 -6.00 -14.14 40.14
CA SER A 428 -7.30 -13.92 39.46
C SER A 428 -7.18 -13.75 37.95
N ARG A 429 -5.96 -13.66 37.40
CA ARG A 429 -5.78 -13.39 35.97
C ARG A 429 -6.28 -14.56 35.11
N PRO A 430 -7.07 -14.27 34.05
CA PRO A 430 -7.49 -15.28 33.08
C PRO A 430 -6.33 -15.71 32.18
N ILE A 431 -5.32 -14.85 32.01
CA ILE A 431 -4.15 -15.07 31.16
C ILE A 431 -2.88 -14.73 31.94
N ARG A 432 -1.85 -15.55 31.77
CA ARG A 432 -0.54 -15.36 32.36
C ARG A 432 0.22 -14.28 31.59
N ILE A 433 0.69 -13.26 32.31
CA ILE A 433 1.43 -12.11 31.75
C ILE A 433 2.85 -11.99 32.32
N ASP A 434 3.33 -12.99 33.07
CA ASP A 434 4.60 -12.90 33.80
C ASP A 434 5.82 -12.84 32.87
N GLY A 435 5.68 -13.36 31.64
CA GLY A 435 6.72 -13.23 30.62
C GLY A 435 6.88 -11.79 30.13
N ALA A 436 5.78 -11.03 30.03
CA ALA A 436 5.79 -9.60 29.71
C ALA A 436 6.56 -8.77 30.76
N LEU A 437 6.30 -9.03 32.05
CA LEU A 437 6.87 -8.26 33.17
C LEU A 437 8.39 -8.48 33.35
N LYS A 438 8.90 -9.69 33.08
CA LYS A 438 10.34 -9.99 33.13
C LYS A 438 11.14 -9.30 32.01
N VAL A 439 10.50 -8.95 30.91
CA VAL A 439 11.14 -8.26 29.78
C VAL A 439 11.26 -6.75 30.05
N GLY A 440 10.27 -6.15 30.71
CA GLY A 440 10.31 -4.73 31.11
C GLY A 440 11.37 -4.43 32.18
N GLN A 441 11.68 -5.36 33.08
CA GLN A 441 12.61 -5.11 34.20
C GLN A 441 14.11 -5.12 33.81
N LYS A 442 14.50 -5.70 32.64
CA LYS A 442 15.90 -5.71 32.19
C LYS A 442 16.37 -4.36 31.60
N ARG A 443 15.50 -3.35 31.52
CA ARG A 443 15.86 -1.96 31.25
C ARG A 443 15.24 -1.15 32.38
N GLY A 444 16.08 -0.47 33.17
CA GLY A 444 15.69 0.13 34.45
C GLY A 444 14.38 0.92 34.37
N ARG A 445 13.58 0.83 35.44
CA ARG A 445 12.49 1.77 35.74
C ARG A 445 13.08 3.18 35.73
N LEU A 446 13.00 3.86 34.58
CA LEU A 446 13.02 5.31 34.58
C LEU A 446 11.64 5.75 35.09
N PRO A 447 11.58 6.64 36.09
CA PRO A 447 10.31 7.23 36.47
C PRO A 447 9.73 7.88 35.20
N VAL A 448 8.49 7.49 34.86
CA VAL A 448 7.72 8.18 33.84
C VAL A 448 7.40 9.54 34.43
N ASN A 449 8.28 10.52 34.21
CA ASN A 449 7.89 11.91 34.32
C ASN A 449 6.75 12.09 33.32
N HIS A 450 5.57 12.37 33.84
CA HIS A 450 4.52 13.07 33.11
C HIS A 450 4.99 14.51 32.83
N GLU A 451 6.10 14.65 32.10
CA GLU A 451 6.30 15.87 31.33
C GLU A 451 5.33 15.74 30.16
N GLU A 452 4.23 16.47 30.27
CA GLU A 452 3.41 16.84 29.12
C GLU A 452 4.37 17.43 28.08
N ASP A 453 4.79 16.57 27.15
CA ASP A 453 5.55 16.94 25.97
C ASP A 453 4.62 17.81 25.12
N ASP A 454 4.57 19.10 25.48
CA ASP A 454 3.76 20.19 24.93
C ASP A 454 4.21 20.57 23.50
N GLN A 455 5.02 19.71 22.87
CA GLN A 455 5.21 19.77 21.43
C GLN A 455 3.94 19.24 20.75
N PRO A 456 3.35 20.00 19.80
CA PRO A 456 2.25 19.49 19.00
C PRO A 456 2.76 18.29 18.20
N LYS A 457 2.52 17.08 18.72
CA LYS A 457 2.78 15.83 18.02
C LYS A 457 1.94 15.89 16.77
N LYS A 458 2.61 16.16 15.64
CA LYS A 458 1.98 16.21 14.32
C LYS A 458 1.28 14.86 14.14
N LYS A 459 -0.04 14.83 14.35
CA LYS A 459 -0.88 13.66 14.11
C LYS A 459 -0.60 13.26 12.67
N VAL A 460 0.04 12.10 12.48
CA VAL A 460 0.48 11.63 11.16
C VAL A 460 -0.75 11.34 10.28
N ARG A 461 -1.94 11.25 10.88
CA ARG A 461 -3.13 10.73 10.21
C ARG A 461 -4.43 11.53 10.35
N LEU A 462 -4.58 12.42 11.35
CA LEU A 462 -5.85 13.12 11.61
C LEU A 462 -5.70 14.65 11.48
N GLY A 463 -5.76 15.14 10.24
CA GLY A 463 -6.48 16.39 9.98
C GLY A 463 -7.82 16.05 9.34
N SER A 464 -8.78 16.97 9.42
CA SER A 464 -10.10 16.74 8.82
C SER A 464 -9.96 16.66 7.30
N PRO A 465 -10.57 15.66 6.63
CA PRO A 465 -10.54 15.60 5.17
C PRO A 465 -11.06 16.88 4.55
N ALA A 466 -10.26 17.53 3.71
CA ALA A 466 -10.61 18.76 3.02
C ALA A 466 -10.30 18.64 1.53
N SER A 467 -11.21 19.09 0.68
CA SER A 467 -10.95 19.21 -0.76
C SER A 467 -10.09 20.45 -1.00
N GLN A 468 -8.87 20.23 -1.51
CA GLN A 468 -7.87 21.28 -1.70
C GLN A 468 -7.23 21.17 -3.09
N TRP A 469 -6.72 22.30 -3.56
CA TRP A 469 -5.78 22.36 -4.66
C TRP A 469 -4.45 21.77 -4.21
N ILE A 470 -3.91 20.87 -5.02
CA ILE A 470 -2.59 20.25 -4.83
C ILE A 470 -1.74 20.73 -6.00
N SER A 471 -0.79 21.61 -5.72
CA SER A 471 0.10 22.19 -6.72
C SER A 471 1.52 21.67 -6.54
N VAL A 472 2.11 21.18 -7.61
CA VAL A 472 3.49 20.69 -7.67
C VAL A 472 4.32 21.70 -8.44
N TYR A 473 5.41 22.16 -7.84
CA TYR A 473 6.33 23.12 -8.43
C TYR A 473 7.67 22.45 -8.70
N ASN A 474 8.24 22.66 -9.88
CA ASN A 474 9.58 22.20 -10.23
C ASN A 474 10.49 23.40 -10.51
N ALA A 475 11.76 23.28 -10.14
CA ALA A 475 12.77 24.22 -10.57
C ALA A 475 13.01 24.09 -12.08
N ARG A 476 13.02 25.22 -12.78
CA ARG A 476 13.32 25.28 -14.22
C ARG A 476 14.21 26.49 -14.52
N ARG A 477 14.79 26.51 -15.71
CA ARG A 477 15.38 27.74 -16.24
C ARG A 477 14.30 28.83 -16.33
N PRO A 478 14.64 30.11 -16.13
CA PRO A 478 13.68 31.20 -16.23
C PRO A 478 12.87 31.10 -17.52
N MET A 479 11.55 31.02 -17.38
CA MET A 479 10.60 30.92 -18.50
C MET A 479 9.32 31.71 -18.21
N LYS A 480 8.61 32.10 -19.27
CA LYS A 480 7.27 32.70 -19.15
C LYS A 480 6.26 31.58 -18.85
N GLN A 481 5.52 31.72 -17.75
CA GLN A 481 4.39 30.88 -17.39
C GLN A 481 3.17 31.77 -17.11
N ARG A 482 1.99 31.33 -17.53
CA ARG A 482 0.71 31.99 -17.29
C ARG A 482 -0.26 30.98 -16.71
N TYR A 483 -1.12 31.45 -15.81
CA TYR A 483 -2.23 30.64 -15.30
C TYR A 483 -3.56 31.36 -15.47
N HIS A 484 -4.61 30.58 -15.68
CA HIS A 484 -6.01 31.00 -15.59
C HIS A 484 -6.74 30.00 -14.70
N TYR A 485 -7.63 30.47 -13.83
CA TYR A 485 -8.41 29.60 -12.95
C TYR A 485 -9.83 30.16 -12.83
N ASN A 486 -10.76 29.34 -12.36
CA ASN A 486 -12.19 29.65 -12.37
C ASN A 486 -12.72 29.97 -13.77
N VAL A 487 -12.17 29.31 -14.80
CA VAL A 487 -12.55 29.51 -16.20
C VAL A 487 -13.78 28.66 -16.51
N ALA A 488 -14.85 29.29 -16.99
CA ALA A 488 -16.03 28.61 -17.50
C ALA A 488 -15.82 28.15 -18.96
N ASP A 489 -16.61 27.17 -19.39
CA ASP A 489 -16.53 26.55 -20.73
C ASP A 489 -16.51 27.58 -21.87
N ASN A 490 -17.42 28.56 -21.83
CA ASN A 490 -17.55 29.61 -22.84
C ASN A 490 -16.37 30.60 -22.89
N ARG A 491 -15.46 30.57 -21.91
CA ARG A 491 -14.26 31.43 -21.85
C ARG A 491 -12.96 30.69 -22.15
N LEU A 492 -12.99 29.36 -22.27
CA LEU A 492 -11.80 28.57 -22.55
C LEU A 492 -11.10 29.03 -23.82
N GLN A 493 -11.84 29.15 -24.92
CA GLN A 493 -11.30 29.52 -26.23
C GLN A 493 -10.52 30.84 -26.17
N GLN A 494 -11.12 31.89 -25.59
CA GLN A 494 -10.48 33.20 -25.44
C GLN A 494 -9.14 33.13 -24.70
N HIS A 495 -9.05 32.34 -23.63
CA HIS A 495 -7.82 32.19 -22.85
C HIS A 495 -6.75 31.38 -23.61
N ILE A 496 -7.16 30.34 -24.33
CA ILE A 496 -6.27 29.47 -25.11
C ILE A 496 -5.67 30.25 -26.29
N GLU A 497 -6.49 30.94 -27.07
CA GLU A 497 -6.06 31.72 -28.23
C GLU A 497 -5.07 32.81 -27.83
N LYS A 498 -5.39 33.57 -26.77
CA LYS A 498 -4.48 34.59 -26.23
C LYS A 498 -3.15 34.00 -25.75
N GLY A 499 -3.15 32.81 -25.17
CA GLY A 499 -1.92 32.13 -24.78
C GLY A 499 -1.09 31.71 -25.99
N ASN A 500 -1.73 31.17 -27.02
CA ASN A 500 -1.07 30.77 -28.27
C ASN A 500 -0.44 31.97 -29.01
N GLU A 501 -1.14 33.11 -29.08
CA GLU A 501 -0.59 34.37 -29.61
C GLU A 501 0.68 34.83 -28.86
N ASP A 502 0.72 34.56 -27.55
CA ASP A 502 1.83 34.85 -26.66
C ASP A 502 2.95 33.81 -26.69
N GLY A 503 2.85 32.77 -27.54
CA GLY A 503 3.79 31.65 -27.62
C GLY A 503 3.75 30.72 -26.40
N LEU A 504 2.61 30.63 -25.71
CA LEU A 504 2.41 29.80 -24.53
C LEU A 504 1.43 28.68 -24.82
N TYR A 505 1.87 27.43 -24.67
CA TYR A 505 1.00 26.26 -24.78
C TYR A 505 0.62 25.73 -23.40
N ILE A 506 -0.56 25.12 -23.29
CA ILE A 506 -1.00 24.51 -22.03
C ILE A 506 -0.13 23.29 -21.72
N SER A 507 0.50 23.31 -20.55
CA SER A 507 1.32 22.23 -20.01
C SER A 507 0.56 21.36 -19.02
N CYS A 508 -0.40 21.93 -18.30
CA CYS A 508 -1.21 21.24 -17.30
C CYS A 508 -2.61 21.86 -17.19
N VAL A 509 -3.61 21.02 -16.92
CA VAL A 509 -4.99 21.44 -16.71
C VAL A 509 -5.60 20.67 -15.54
N ALA A 510 -6.50 21.32 -14.80
CA ALA A 510 -7.30 20.71 -13.76
C ALA A 510 -8.71 21.31 -13.72
N SER A 511 -9.63 20.66 -13.02
CA SER A 511 -10.98 21.16 -12.79
C SER A 511 -11.33 21.15 -11.31
N SER A 512 -12.13 22.12 -10.87
CA SER A 512 -12.78 22.15 -9.56
C SER A 512 -14.17 22.75 -9.73
N ALA A 513 -15.21 22.09 -9.22
CA ALA A 513 -16.59 22.55 -9.32
C ALA A 513 -17.03 22.91 -10.76
N ASN A 514 -16.60 22.10 -11.75
CA ASN A 514 -16.84 22.32 -13.19
C ASN A 514 -16.20 23.60 -13.77
N LEU A 515 -15.24 24.20 -13.06
CA LEU A 515 -14.43 25.31 -13.55
C LEU A 515 -12.99 24.85 -13.81
N TRP A 516 -12.39 25.38 -14.86
CA TRP A 516 -11.07 24.97 -15.32
C TRP A 516 -9.96 25.84 -14.72
N ALA A 517 -8.83 25.19 -14.45
CA ALA A 517 -7.55 25.82 -14.20
C ALA A 517 -6.57 25.42 -15.31
N LEU A 518 -6.07 26.39 -16.05
CA LEU A 518 -5.13 26.25 -17.18
C LEU A 518 -3.76 26.77 -16.75
N ILE A 519 -2.71 25.98 -16.99
CA ILE A 519 -1.31 26.37 -16.82
C ILE A 519 -0.65 26.34 -18.20
N MET A 520 -0.07 27.46 -18.62
CA MET A 520 0.52 27.66 -19.95
C MET A 520 1.98 28.09 -19.84
N ASP A 521 2.87 27.41 -20.57
CA ASP A 521 4.32 27.57 -20.43
C ASP A 521 5.00 27.79 -21.78
N ALA A 522 6.02 28.63 -21.81
CA ALA A 522 6.90 28.78 -22.97
C ALA A 522 7.89 27.61 -23.13
N GLY A 523 8.10 26.82 -22.07
CA GLY A 523 9.08 25.72 -22.03
C GLY A 523 8.49 24.33 -22.30
N THR A 524 7.43 24.25 -23.12
CA THR A 524 6.80 22.96 -23.51
C THR A 524 7.47 22.30 -24.72
N ASP A 525 8.18 23.08 -25.53
CA ASP A 525 8.73 22.67 -26.82
C ASP A 525 7.68 22.13 -27.82
N PHE A 526 6.40 22.44 -27.61
CA PHE A 526 5.34 22.03 -28.52
C PHE A 526 5.35 22.89 -29.80
N GLY A 527 5.13 22.25 -30.95
CA GLY A 527 5.05 22.94 -32.25
C GLY A 527 3.62 23.35 -32.64
N SER A 528 2.62 22.65 -32.11
CA SER A 528 1.21 22.95 -32.31
C SER A 528 0.39 22.23 -31.25
N GLN A 529 -0.74 22.82 -30.83
CA GLN A 529 -1.63 22.23 -29.83
C GLN A 529 -3.08 22.36 -30.27
N VAL A 530 -3.85 21.29 -30.09
CA VAL A 530 -5.29 21.22 -30.31
C VAL A 530 -5.97 20.79 -29.02
N TYR A 531 -7.24 21.16 -28.85
CA TYR A 531 -8.02 20.79 -27.68
C TYR A 531 -9.46 20.45 -28.06
N GLU A 532 -10.11 19.65 -27.21
CA GLU A 532 -11.55 19.41 -27.27
C GLU A 532 -12.13 19.49 -25.86
N LEU A 533 -13.19 20.28 -25.73
CA LEU A 533 -14.11 20.22 -24.60
C LEU A 533 -15.27 19.32 -25.00
N SER A 534 -15.38 18.15 -24.36
CA SER A 534 -16.41 17.15 -24.65
C SER A 534 -17.26 16.88 -23.42
N PRO A 535 -18.59 16.66 -23.57
CA PRO A 535 -19.43 16.17 -22.48
C PRO A 535 -19.10 14.72 -22.08
N VAL A 536 -18.35 14.00 -22.93
CA VAL A 536 -17.89 12.64 -22.68
C VAL A 536 -16.47 12.65 -22.14
N PHE A 537 -16.23 11.92 -21.05
CA PHE A 537 -14.89 11.79 -20.46
C PHE A 537 -13.97 11.00 -21.40
N LEU A 538 -12.97 11.68 -21.96
CA LEU A 538 -12.04 11.17 -22.99
C LEU A 538 -12.77 10.66 -24.24
N HIS A 539 -13.25 11.60 -25.06
CA HIS A 539 -13.94 11.34 -26.32
C HIS A 539 -13.07 10.55 -27.30
N LYS A 540 -13.44 9.28 -27.52
CA LYS A 540 -12.63 8.30 -28.25
C LYS A 540 -12.38 8.71 -29.70
N ASP A 541 -13.42 9.08 -30.44
CA ASP A 541 -13.31 9.28 -31.90
C ASP A 541 -12.45 10.49 -32.23
N TRP A 542 -12.60 11.59 -31.47
CA TRP A 542 -11.75 12.76 -31.62
C TRP A 542 -10.27 12.48 -31.30
N ILE A 543 -10.00 11.74 -30.21
CA ILE A 543 -8.62 11.36 -29.84
C ILE A 543 -7.98 10.52 -30.95
N MET A 544 -8.72 9.56 -31.52
CA MET A 544 -8.24 8.70 -32.61
C MET A 544 -7.89 9.51 -33.86
N ASP A 545 -8.79 10.42 -34.29
CA ASP A 545 -8.53 11.33 -35.42
C ASP A 545 -7.28 12.21 -35.19
N GLN A 546 -7.08 12.70 -33.97
CA GLN A 546 -5.88 13.47 -33.63
C GLN A 546 -4.59 12.63 -33.61
N TRP A 547 -4.65 11.37 -33.17
CA TRP A 547 -3.50 10.46 -33.24
C TRP A 547 -3.09 10.18 -34.69
N GLU A 548 -4.04 9.99 -35.62
CA GLU A 548 -3.75 9.84 -37.05
C GLU A 548 -3.03 11.07 -37.62
N LYS A 549 -3.36 12.26 -37.10
CA LYS A 549 -2.72 13.54 -37.43
C LYS A 549 -1.39 13.77 -36.69
N SER A 550 -0.90 12.77 -35.97
CA SER A 550 0.34 12.78 -35.18
C SER A 550 0.35 13.79 -34.02
N PHE A 551 -0.83 14.13 -33.48
CA PHE A 551 -0.93 14.79 -32.18
C PHE A 551 -0.94 13.73 -31.09
N TYR A 552 -0.35 14.03 -29.92
CA TYR A 552 -0.39 13.13 -28.76
C TYR A 552 -0.99 13.84 -27.57
N ILE A 553 -1.74 13.12 -26.73
CA ILE A 553 -2.32 13.69 -25.50
C ILE A 553 -1.19 14.16 -24.59
N THR A 554 -1.21 15.45 -24.24
CA THR A 554 -0.23 16.10 -23.37
C THR A 554 -0.81 16.51 -22.04
N ALA A 555 -2.09 16.85 -21.99
CA ALA A 555 -2.78 17.19 -20.74
C ALA A 555 -4.27 16.82 -20.82
N ILE A 556 -4.82 16.33 -19.71
CA ILE A 556 -6.23 16.00 -19.56
C ILE A 556 -6.75 16.52 -18.23
N ALA A 557 -8.00 16.96 -18.23
CA ALA A 557 -8.78 17.20 -17.01
C ALA A 557 -10.23 16.77 -17.24
N GLY A 558 -10.86 16.27 -16.19
CA GLY A 558 -12.28 16.00 -16.17
C GLY A 558 -12.99 16.87 -15.14
N ALA A 559 -14.25 17.20 -15.41
CA ALA A 559 -15.13 17.91 -14.52
C ALA A 559 -16.04 16.94 -13.74
N LEU A 560 -16.74 17.46 -12.73
CA LEU A 560 -17.64 16.64 -11.90
C LEU A 560 -18.90 16.21 -12.65
N ASN A 561 -19.36 17.01 -13.61
CA ASN A 561 -20.50 16.69 -14.48
C ASN A 561 -20.18 15.63 -15.56
N GLY A 562 -18.95 15.10 -15.59
CA GLY A 562 -18.52 14.10 -16.55
C GLY A 562 -17.87 14.65 -17.82
N SER A 563 -17.90 15.97 -18.03
CA SER A 563 -17.20 16.60 -19.16
C SER A 563 -15.69 16.51 -19.01
N SER A 564 -14.97 16.68 -20.11
CA SER A 564 -13.52 16.63 -20.13
C SER A 564 -12.92 17.60 -21.12
N LEU A 565 -11.76 18.11 -20.74
CA LEU A 565 -10.91 18.92 -21.59
C LEU A 565 -9.66 18.09 -21.90
N VAL A 566 -9.51 17.73 -23.17
CA VAL A 566 -8.37 16.95 -23.68
C VAL A 566 -7.52 17.85 -24.55
N LEU A 567 -6.21 17.88 -24.27
CA LEU A 567 -5.24 18.62 -25.06
C LEU A 567 -4.25 17.68 -25.69
N MET A 568 -4.04 17.84 -27.00
CA MET A 568 -3.09 17.04 -27.77
C MET A 568 -2.13 17.97 -28.52
N SER A 569 -0.83 17.62 -28.52
CA SER A 569 0.22 18.49 -29.06
C SER A 569 1.16 17.74 -30.00
N LYS A 570 1.77 18.47 -30.94
CA LYS A 570 2.93 18.04 -31.75
C LYS A 570 4.23 18.54 -31.15
N GLY A 571 5.34 17.91 -31.52
CA GLY A 571 6.66 18.22 -30.96
C GLY A 571 6.96 17.46 -29.66
N THR A 572 6.05 16.59 -29.21
CA THR A 572 6.33 15.69 -28.09
C THR A 572 7.37 14.63 -28.50
N PRO A 573 8.15 14.09 -27.55
CA PRO A 573 9.03 12.97 -27.82
C PRO A 573 8.27 11.64 -27.98
N TYR A 574 6.94 11.63 -27.78
CA TYR A 574 6.16 10.40 -27.74
C TYR A 574 6.08 9.72 -29.10
N THR A 575 6.16 8.39 -29.11
CA THR A 575 6.08 7.60 -30.35
C THR A 575 4.81 6.77 -30.43
N GLN A 576 4.31 6.29 -29.29
CA GLN A 576 3.08 5.52 -29.15
C GLN A 576 2.39 5.92 -27.86
N GLN A 577 1.05 5.93 -27.86
CA GLN A 577 0.25 6.28 -26.70
C GLN A 577 -0.92 5.31 -26.55
N SER A 578 -1.33 5.09 -25.30
CA SER A 578 -2.53 4.34 -24.96
C SER A 578 -3.19 5.03 -23.77
N TYR A 579 -4.51 5.00 -23.69
CA TYR A 579 -5.23 5.49 -22.51
C TYR A 579 -6.24 4.47 -22.02
N LYS A 580 -6.63 4.59 -20.75
CA LYS A 580 -7.69 3.78 -20.14
C LYS A 580 -8.58 4.65 -19.28
N VAL A 581 -9.90 4.47 -19.47
CA VAL A 581 -10.93 4.96 -18.56
C VAL A 581 -11.39 3.80 -17.68
N SER A 582 -11.51 4.01 -16.36
CA SER A 582 -11.98 2.99 -15.43
C SER A 582 -12.65 3.60 -14.20
N GLU A 583 -13.59 2.89 -13.59
CA GLU A 583 -14.25 3.30 -12.34
C GLU A 583 -13.36 3.11 -11.10
N SER A 584 -12.28 2.33 -11.22
CA SER A 584 -11.27 2.15 -10.19
C SER A 584 -9.89 2.50 -10.73
N PHE A 585 -8.95 2.83 -9.85
CA PHE A 585 -7.60 3.17 -10.27
C PHE A 585 -6.95 1.97 -11.00
N PRO A 586 -6.58 2.08 -12.30
CA PRO A 586 -6.30 0.91 -13.13
C PRO A 586 -4.86 0.39 -12.97
N PHE A 587 -4.40 0.15 -11.74
CA PHE A 587 -3.00 -0.21 -11.44
C PHE A 587 -2.52 -1.47 -12.18
N LYS A 588 -3.34 -2.53 -12.27
CA LYS A 588 -2.97 -3.76 -13.01
C LYS A 588 -2.66 -3.48 -14.48
N TRP A 589 -3.42 -2.59 -15.11
CA TRP A 589 -3.19 -2.17 -16.50
C TRP A 589 -1.93 -1.32 -16.62
N ILE A 590 -1.72 -0.37 -15.69
CA ILE A 590 -0.50 0.44 -15.62
C ILE A 590 0.74 -0.45 -15.48
N ASN A 591 0.70 -1.42 -14.58
CA ASN A 591 1.81 -2.35 -14.34
C ASN A 591 2.11 -3.23 -15.56
N LYS A 592 1.07 -3.69 -16.28
CA LYS A 592 1.25 -4.38 -17.58
C LYS A 592 1.93 -3.46 -18.60
N LYS A 593 1.47 -2.22 -18.70
CA LYS A 593 2.00 -1.22 -19.65
C LYS A 593 3.43 -0.75 -19.34
N TRP A 594 3.82 -0.67 -18.06
CA TRP A 594 5.21 -0.43 -17.67
C TRP A 594 6.16 -1.51 -18.21
N LYS A 595 5.76 -2.79 -18.16
CA LYS A 595 6.53 -3.91 -18.73
C LYS A 595 6.64 -3.83 -20.26
N GLU A 596 5.67 -3.20 -20.91
CA GLU A 596 5.66 -2.91 -22.35
C GLU A 596 6.44 -1.62 -22.71
N GLY A 597 7.09 -0.95 -21.75
CA GLY A 597 7.88 0.26 -21.96
C GLY A 597 7.08 1.56 -22.07
N PHE A 598 5.78 1.52 -21.77
CA PHE A 598 4.96 2.72 -21.64
C PHE A 598 5.12 3.32 -20.26
N HIS A 599 4.98 4.64 -20.14
CA HIS A 599 5.01 5.36 -18.88
C HIS A 599 3.78 6.27 -18.77
N VAL A 600 3.21 6.43 -17.58
CA VAL A 600 2.12 7.37 -17.35
C VAL A 600 2.63 8.79 -17.60
N THR A 601 1.97 9.50 -18.51
CA THR A 601 2.33 10.88 -18.89
C THR A 601 1.25 11.89 -18.52
N SER A 602 0.00 11.45 -18.36
CA SER A 602 -1.09 12.31 -17.89
C SER A 602 -2.17 11.49 -17.20
N MET A 603 -2.83 12.08 -16.21
CA MET A 603 -3.95 11.48 -15.48
C MET A 603 -4.98 12.54 -15.18
N ALA A 604 -6.25 12.14 -15.20
CA ALA A 604 -7.36 12.97 -14.76
C ALA A 604 -8.47 12.10 -14.16
N THR A 605 -9.44 12.76 -13.56
CA THR A 605 -10.66 12.15 -13.07
C THR A 605 -11.87 12.96 -13.56
N ALA A 606 -12.99 12.28 -13.77
CA ALA A 606 -14.29 12.90 -14.00
C ALA A 606 -15.33 12.19 -13.12
N GLY A 607 -15.79 12.86 -12.07
CA GLY A 607 -16.50 12.22 -10.97
C GLY A 607 -15.64 11.13 -10.31
N ASN A 608 -16.09 9.88 -10.39
CA ASN A 608 -15.39 8.72 -9.84
C ASN A 608 -14.56 7.95 -10.88
N ARG A 609 -14.62 8.34 -12.16
CA ARG A 609 -13.86 7.67 -13.24
C ARG A 609 -12.44 8.21 -13.30
N TRP A 610 -11.48 7.31 -13.46
CA TRP A 610 -10.08 7.58 -13.72
C TRP A 610 -9.79 7.54 -15.20
N GLY A 611 -9.06 8.52 -15.71
CA GLY A 611 -8.48 8.53 -17.05
C GLY A 611 -6.96 8.53 -16.92
N VAL A 612 -6.30 7.50 -17.44
CA VAL A 612 -4.83 7.36 -17.38
C VAL A 612 -4.29 7.25 -18.79
N VAL A 613 -3.34 8.13 -19.13
CA VAL A 613 -2.66 8.16 -20.42
C VAL A 613 -1.22 7.72 -20.23
N MET A 614 -0.79 6.75 -21.02
CA MET A 614 0.58 6.23 -21.01
C MET A 614 1.22 6.32 -22.38
N SER A 615 2.47 6.76 -22.43
CA SER A 615 3.21 7.02 -23.67
C SER A 615 4.57 6.33 -23.67
N ARG A 616 5.01 5.86 -24.85
CA ARG A 616 6.40 5.42 -25.10
C ARG A 616 7.28 6.62 -25.41
N ASN A 617 8.58 6.46 -25.15
CA ASN A 617 9.58 7.52 -25.29
C ASN A 617 9.28 8.79 -24.48
N SER A 618 8.70 8.61 -23.29
CA SER A 618 8.35 9.68 -22.35
C SER A 618 9.56 10.41 -21.71
N GLY A 619 10.77 9.87 -21.89
CA GLY A 619 11.95 10.35 -21.20
C GLY A 619 12.11 9.85 -19.75
N TYR A 620 11.25 8.95 -19.27
CA TYR A 620 11.37 8.33 -17.94
C TYR A 620 12.06 6.96 -18.01
N SER A 621 12.81 6.61 -16.96
CA SER A 621 13.47 5.31 -16.80
C SER A 621 12.71 4.39 -15.84
N GLU A 622 12.12 4.96 -14.78
CA GLU A 622 11.39 4.25 -13.74
C GLU A 622 10.16 5.06 -13.33
N GLN A 623 9.08 4.36 -12.98
CA GLN A 623 7.87 4.95 -12.45
C GLN A 623 7.27 4.10 -11.33
N ILE A 624 6.62 4.79 -10.41
CA ILE A 624 5.93 4.23 -9.26
C ILE A 624 4.66 5.04 -8.99
N VAL A 625 3.75 4.45 -8.22
CA VAL A 625 2.51 5.09 -7.79
C VAL A 625 2.48 5.24 -6.27
N GLU A 626 1.96 6.36 -5.79
CA GLU A 626 1.42 6.49 -4.43
C GLU A 626 -0.09 6.69 -4.54
N LEU A 627 -0.86 5.75 -4.00
CA LEU A 627 -2.32 5.78 -3.98
C LEU A 627 -2.82 5.79 -2.53
N ASP A 628 -3.65 6.77 -2.18
CA ASP A 628 -4.16 6.92 -0.82
C ASP A 628 -5.51 7.64 -0.85
N PHE A 629 -6.26 7.61 0.26
CA PHE A 629 -7.51 8.36 0.43
C PHE A 629 -7.25 9.85 0.71
N LEU A 630 -6.02 10.17 1.12
CA LEU A 630 -5.54 11.52 1.43
C LEU A 630 -4.18 11.75 0.76
N TYR A 631 -3.61 12.94 0.90
CA TYR A 631 -2.28 13.21 0.33
C TYR A 631 -1.18 12.35 1.00
N PRO A 632 -0.47 11.48 0.25
CA PRO A 632 0.45 10.47 0.82
C PRO A 632 1.83 11.05 1.13
N SER A 633 1.91 11.91 2.16
CA SER A 633 3.16 12.63 2.50
C SER A 633 4.35 11.72 2.81
N GLU A 634 4.14 10.65 3.60
CA GLU A 634 5.21 9.70 3.98
C GLU A 634 5.79 9.01 2.75
N GLY A 635 4.93 8.49 1.88
CA GLY A 635 5.34 7.83 0.64
C GLY A 635 6.12 8.78 -0.27
N ILE A 636 5.54 9.94 -0.59
CA ILE A 636 6.17 10.94 -1.47
C ILE A 636 7.57 11.32 -0.99
N HIS A 637 7.74 11.60 0.31
CA HIS A 637 9.05 11.99 0.85
C HIS A 637 10.09 10.86 0.74
N ARG A 638 9.73 9.63 1.07
CA ARG A 638 10.63 8.48 0.90
C ARG A 638 11.02 8.29 -0.56
N ARG A 639 10.08 8.45 -1.49
CA ARG A 639 10.37 8.35 -2.93
C ARG A 639 11.28 9.49 -3.41
N TRP A 640 11.13 10.70 -2.88
CA TRP A 640 12.03 11.84 -3.19
C TRP A 640 13.48 11.57 -2.79
N GLU A 641 13.70 10.93 -1.63
CA GLU A 641 15.04 10.51 -1.17
C GLU A 641 15.70 9.50 -2.12
N HIS A 642 14.90 8.75 -2.88
CA HIS A 642 15.35 7.78 -3.88
C HIS A 642 15.36 8.35 -5.31
N GLY A 643 15.30 9.68 -5.48
CA GLY A 643 15.42 10.36 -6.76
C GLY A 643 14.16 10.39 -7.63
N TYR A 644 13.03 9.90 -7.13
CA TYR A 644 11.75 10.04 -7.82
C TYR A 644 11.19 11.46 -7.66
N ARG A 645 10.38 11.92 -8.61
CA ARG A 645 9.65 13.20 -8.53
C ARG A 645 8.23 13.03 -9.06
N ILE A 646 7.26 13.75 -8.49
CA ILE A 646 5.88 13.74 -8.95
C ILE A 646 5.83 14.29 -10.37
N THR A 647 5.25 13.53 -11.29
CA THR A 647 5.11 13.91 -12.70
C THR A 647 3.66 13.90 -13.18
N SER A 648 2.75 13.26 -12.44
CA SER A 648 1.32 13.33 -12.73
C SER A 648 0.53 13.08 -11.44
N SER A 649 -0.58 13.77 -11.28
CA SER A 649 -1.44 13.68 -10.10
C SER A 649 -2.89 13.82 -10.50
N ALA A 650 -3.76 12.97 -9.96
CA ALA A 650 -5.20 13.08 -10.13
C ALA A 650 -5.92 12.57 -8.88
N ALA A 651 -7.14 13.04 -8.64
CA ALA A 651 -7.88 12.67 -7.45
C ALA A 651 -9.39 12.60 -7.71
N THR A 652 -10.05 11.60 -7.14
CA THR A 652 -11.51 11.54 -7.00
C THR A 652 -11.92 12.14 -5.67
N GLY A 653 -13.22 12.10 -5.36
CA GLY A 653 -13.71 12.45 -4.01
C GLY A 653 -13.22 11.50 -2.91
N ASP A 654 -12.67 10.34 -3.26
CA ASP A 654 -12.30 9.27 -2.33
C ASP A 654 -10.81 8.91 -2.34
N GLN A 655 -10.09 9.10 -3.45
CA GLN A 655 -8.69 8.71 -3.57
C GLN A 655 -7.87 9.76 -4.32
N ALA A 656 -6.61 9.91 -3.94
CA ALA A 656 -5.60 10.67 -4.66
C ALA A 656 -4.51 9.71 -5.16
N ALA A 657 -4.13 9.85 -6.43
CA ALA A 657 -3.07 9.09 -7.06
C ALA A 657 -1.95 10.02 -7.53
N PHE A 658 -0.73 9.66 -7.20
CA PHE A 658 0.48 10.36 -7.62
C PHE A 658 1.39 9.40 -8.36
N ILE A 659 1.75 9.73 -9.60
CA ILE A 659 2.83 9.06 -10.31
C ILE A 659 4.11 9.81 -10.03
N LEU A 660 5.11 9.07 -9.56
CA LEU A 660 6.46 9.58 -9.42
C LEU A 660 7.38 8.88 -10.40
N SER A 661 8.22 9.66 -11.08
CA SER A 661 9.09 9.18 -12.14
C SER A 661 10.55 9.56 -11.87
N LYS A 662 11.46 8.74 -12.37
CA LYS A 662 12.87 9.11 -12.58
C LYS A 662 13.09 9.45 -14.05
N PRO A 663 13.66 10.62 -14.37
CA PRO A 663 14.00 10.96 -15.74
C PRO A 663 15.25 10.20 -16.20
N LYS A 664 15.30 9.80 -17.48
CA LYS A 664 16.46 9.15 -18.12
C LYS A 664 17.69 10.07 -18.13
N ARG A 665 17.47 11.39 -18.22
CA ARG A 665 18.50 12.42 -18.13
C ARG A 665 18.32 13.14 -16.80
N LYS A 666 19.37 13.18 -15.99
CA LYS A 666 19.34 13.95 -14.74
C LYS A 666 19.09 15.43 -15.06
N PRO A 667 18.06 16.05 -14.46
CA PRO A 667 17.81 17.47 -14.67
C PRO A 667 18.92 18.29 -14.00
N VAL A 668 19.07 19.54 -14.43
CA VAL A 668 20.06 20.46 -13.87
C VAL A 668 19.74 20.80 -12.41
N ASP A 669 18.45 20.89 -12.08
CA ASP A 669 17.95 21.09 -10.72
C ASP A 669 16.84 20.05 -10.46
N GLU A 670 16.95 19.35 -9.34
CA GLU A 670 15.99 18.33 -8.90
C GLU A 670 15.00 18.86 -7.85
N THR A 671 14.98 20.17 -7.58
CA THR A 671 14.11 20.78 -6.58
C THR A 671 12.65 20.69 -7.02
N GLN A 672 11.84 20.04 -6.19
CA GLN A 672 10.39 19.94 -6.33
C GLN A 672 9.73 20.29 -5.00
N GLU A 673 8.65 21.05 -5.07
CA GLU A 673 7.85 21.43 -3.90
C GLU A 673 6.37 21.14 -4.14
N THR A 674 5.65 20.84 -3.07
CA THR A 674 4.21 20.59 -3.11
C THR A 674 3.49 21.54 -2.17
N LEU A 675 2.40 22.15 -2.64
CA LEU A 675 1.55 23.04 -1.85
C LEU A 675 0.11 22.51 -1.87
N ARG A 676 -0.55 22.56 -0.71
CA ARG A 676 -1.97 22.21 -0.56
C ARG A 676 -2.73 23.41 -0.01
N THR A 677 -3.76 23.87 -0.73
CA THR A 677 -4.53 25.06 -0.36
C THR A 677 -6.00 24.91 -0.70
N SER A 678 -6.89 25.40 0.16
CA SER A 678 -8.34 25.35 -0.09
C SER A 678 -8.78 26.20 -1.29
N ALA A 679 -8.05 27.29 -1.56
CA ALA A 679 -8.24 28.13 -2.74
C ALA A 679 -7.08 27.96 -3.74
N PHE A 680 -7.28 28.38 -4.99
CA PHE A 680 -6.22 28.38 -6.00
C PHE A 680 -5.04 29.25 -5.52
N PRO A 681 -3.79 28.78 -5.61
CA PRO A 681 -2.65 29.40 -4.91
C PRO A 681 -2.03 30.62 -5.63
N SER A 682 -2.85 31.57 -6.08
CA SER A 682 -2.41 32.70 -6.93
C SER A 682 -1.23 33.52 -6.36
N ASN A 683 -1.26 33.87 -5.08
CA ASN A 683 -0.17 34.61 -4.43
C ASN A 683 1.11 33.78 -4.36
N HIS A 684 0.98 32.49 -4.02
CA HIS A 684 2.13 31.60 -3.92
C HIS A 684 2.78 31.38 -5.29
N VAL A 685 2.00 31.28 -6.37
CA VAL A 685 2.56 31.13 -7.73
C VAL A 685 3.53 32.26 -8.05
N LYS A 686 3.18 33.51 -7.73
CA LYS A 686 4.05 34.67 -7.96
C LYS A 686 5.32 34.59 -7.12
N ASP A 687 5.21 34.20 -5.85
CA ASP A 687 6.37 34.01 -4.97
C ASP A 687 7.31 32.88 -5.46
N LYS A 688 6.74 31.83 -6.07
CA LYS A 688 7.51 30.70 -6.62
C LYS A 688 8.20 31.08 -7.92
N TRP A 689 7.57 31.86 -8.80
CA TRP A 689 8.22 32.38 -10.01
C TRP A 689 9.48 33.20 -9.69
N ALA A 690 9.46 34.01 -8.62
CA ALA A 690 10.65 34.74 -8.16
C ALA A 690 11.83 33.84 -7.75
N LYS A 691 11.57 32.55 -7.50
CA LYS A 691 12.55 31.51 -7.14
C LYS A 691 12.82 30.52 -8.27
N ASN A 692 12.37 30.82 -9.50
CA ASN A 692 12.42 29.93 -10.66
C ASN A 692 11.71 28.57 -10.44
N LEU A 693 10.69 28.56 -9.57
CA LEU A 693 9.81 27.42 -9.33
C LEU A 693 8.50 27.63 -10.09
N TYR A 694 8.17 26.69 -10.97
CA TYR A 694 7.02 26.78 -11.87
C TYR A 694 6.07 25.62 -11.64
N ILE A 695 4.76 25.84 -11.80
CA ILE A 695 3.77 24.76 -11.69
C ILE A 695 4.08 23.72 -12.76
N ALA A 696 4.27 22.47 -12.35
CA ALA A 696 4.50 21.32 -13.22
C ALA A 696 3.32 20.35 -13.25
N SER A 697 2.55 20.29 -12.16
CA SER A 697 1.32 19.51 -12.08
C SER A 697 0.38 20.18 -11.10
N ILE A 698 -0.93 20.15 -11.38
CA ILE A 698 -1.96 20.64 -10.47
C ILE A 698 -3.16 19.70 -10.54
N CYS A 699 -3.77 19.43 -9.40
CA CYS A 699 -5.07 18.75 -9.33
C CYS A 699 -5.88 19.26 -8.14
N TYR A 700 -7.18 18.96 -8.12
CA TYR A 700 -8.07 19.26 -7.01
C TYR A 700 -8.62 17.95 -6.44
N GLY A 701 -8.54 17.78 -5.13
CA GLY A 701 -8.94 16.51 -4.51
C GLY A 701 -8.89 16.53 -2.99
N ARG A 702 -9.29 15.42 -2.37
CA ARG A 702 -9.24 15.28 -0.91
C ARG A 702 -7.81 15.21 -0.38
N THR A 703 -7.59 15.98 0.68
CA THR A 703 -6.31 16.13 1.39
C THR A 703 -6.57 16.25 2.88
N VAL A 704 -5.49 16.36 3.67
CA VAL A 704 -5.53 16.62 5.11
C VAL A 704 -5.45 18.14 5.33
N SER A 705 -6.41 18.71 6.07
CA SER A 705 -6.41 20.12 6.50
C SER A 705 -5.23 20.48 7.39
#